data_AF-A0ABD3L102-F1
#
_entry.id   AF-A0ABD3L102-F1
#
_cell.length_a   1.000
_cell.length_b   1.000
_cell.length_c   1.000
_cell.angle_alpha   90.00
_cell.angle_beta   90.00
_cell.angle_gamma   90.00
#
_symmetry.space_group_name_H-M   'P 1'
#
loop_
_entity.id
_entity.type
_entity.pdbx_description
1 polymer ?
#
loop_
_entity_poly.entity_id
_entity_poly.type
_entity_poly.pdbx_seq_one_letter_code
_entity_poly.pdbx_strand_id
1 'polypeptide(L)'
;MMYIQTRRREMKSPFSSLWSNSFLFFSLHFPLNLNCQTKWKRKEPNHLEDLNSGASSSSTPLHGGHYKGGDKQQKGNDFEVLLSTPQYNPLEVEKEKPTHLEDSIHGASSSSASPHSGDFGRRTKKSKEKGYEVFMSFRGSDTRKGFVDYLYTSFVDAGVHVYRDAEIRVGAKINLDLFSVISQTKISIVIISENFASSIWCLKELAHILECRRSKGQLVLPIYYKVKPSQLKHLTRQFRNAIHAHKRKMGEMVVNNWIEALREVTSVKGWESEEFGHEGKLVREVVDEVMIKLNGTKRIMSLIDNNEVGTKKPKAKACEVFLSFRGEDTREGFTSYLYTILVDAGIHVFMEDDELRVGEQIGSKLFGSIMQSKIAIPIILEDYASSQWCLRELVLMLDCMKNEGQKVFPVFYKVEVPHVRNSGGRYKVAFDKWKKKLGEKVVEEWKEALREVCSLRGWQSEKDENGYEGALVKTIVEEVRSELYGTSQLIKELMGIDERVEQITSWIDVKFNDTRIVGIWGNIGVGKTTLARVLYNKLSIHFKHLSFVANIRETSLHKGIECLQRQLIDDKLRSPNDVSIDKISVIKSQFMNKKVLVLLDDIDAITDFNALIGDISWVKAGSIVIVTTRNKKFIDEAKVDHKYEVNKLTLNESLILFSRHAFQKDYPIKGYEILSHSIVSITAGLPLALKVIGSCLYEQSRGVWNNISKKLMEVPHQQVQEMLRICYEELDDMEQQFFLDIACFLIGSSKQSPTYMWDACGFFPRNGIEVLSRMSLIEIDEDDKLRMHDQLRDLGQKIVHLENPKEPQERSRLWKYEEAAYVLDSNKGTCKIEALRFDEYGYKRSYKGEQFKELAHLRYLQVCGGNFIGDFQNLLPQLRWLQWERCPSNFEAANFHPKKLVVLNLSWSEISEDWGGWDPLKMATQLKVLNLTGCLSLRSTPDLSAFESLEILILEECENLEMIHHSIMLIKSLISLNVNGCRRLEELPIRIGRMEQLRELLINDTAIREIPISKGDLMKLEILCASWCPQLAQLPESIGSLKLLTQLDLSHSEIDKLPESMDSLESLTQLDLSYSYVEELPHSMGSLELLTQLDLSHSGIRKFPESMGSLVSLIQLDLSYLGIEELPEPIGSLKKLETLNAFNCALLAHIHSSIGNLTSSSLLNLRKCHKLAKLPNSIDSLVSLQRLLLRGCLLLKEIPDSIGKLVSLIELDLKSTSIVELPQSIEKLQNLRILDIRGTHITELPGAMLTPRIFKH
;
A
#
# COMPACT_ATOMS: atom_id res chain seq x y z
N MET A 1 13.09 -2.43 -57.16
CA MET A 1 13.26 -2.58 -58.62
C MET A 1 14.75 -2.49 -58.96
N MET A 2 15.12 -2.57 -60.24
CA MET A 2 16.50 -2.75 -60.77
C MET A 2 17.58 -1.71 -60.34
N TYR A 3 18.83 -2.20 -60.25
CA TYR A 3 20.11 -1.53 -60.60
C TYR A 3 20.55 -0.34 -59.70
N ILE A 4 21.83 0.03 -59.51
CA ILE A 4 23.14 -0.28 -60.14
C ILE A 4 24.22 -0.30 -59.00
N GLN A 5 25.21 -1.22 -58.95
CA GLN A 5 26.61 -1.06 -59.41
C GLN A 5 27.38 0.20 -58.87
N THR A 6 28.65 0.17 -58.41
CA THR A 6 29.66 -0.91 -58.23
C THR A 6 30.84 -0.46 -57.33
N ARG A 7 31.63 -1.42 -56.79
CA ARG A 7 33.09 -1.34 -56.44
C ARG A 7 33.50 -0.39 -55.28
N ARG A 8 34.23 -0.88 -54.25
CA ARG A 8 35.71 -1.00 -54.11
C ARG A 8 36.43 0.38 -54.11
N ARG A 9 37.43 0.65 -53.25
CA ARG A 9 38.41 -0.30 -52.66
C ARG A 9 39.20 0.22 -51.43
N GLU A 10 39.66 -0.73 -50.60
CA GLU A 10 40.88 -0.81 -49.76
C GLU A 10 41.71 0.44 -49.42
N MET A 11 41.93 0.69 -48.11
CA MET A 11 43.25 0.64 -47.40
C MET A 11 42.95 0.65 -45.88
N LYS A 12 43.26 -0.41 -45.10
CA LYS A 12 44.57 -0.83 -44.53
C LYS A 12 45.15 0.07 -43.42
N SER A 13 44.85 -0.29 -42.17
CA SER A 13 45.80 -0.84 -41.14
C SER A 13 47.32 -0.50 -41.25
N PRO A 14 48.11 -0.41 -40.15
CA PRO A 14 48.11 -1.45 -39.09
C PRO A 14 48.65 -1.10 -37.65
N PHE A 15 48.66 -2.12 -36.77
CA PHE A 15 49.41 -2.32 -35.50
C PHE A 15 49.25 -1.25 -34.38
N SER A 16 48.85 -1.57 -33.13
CA SER A 16 49.45 -2.41 -32.06
C SER A 16 50.66 -1.74 -31.34
N SER A 17 51.00 -1.99 -30.06
CA SER A 17 50.55 -2.99 -29.07
C SER A 17 51.00 -2.64 -27.62
N LEU A 18 50.60 -3.48 -26.64
CA LEU A 18 51.26 -3.76 -25.33
C LEU A 18 51.25 -2.70 -24.20
N TRP A 19 50.59 -3.07 -23.08
CA TRP A 19 51.08 -3.06 -21.66
C TRP A 19 51.49 -1.72 -20.98
N SER A 20 51.48 -1.55 -19.65
CA SER A 20 50.82 -2.26 -18.53
C SER A 20 51.09 -1.49 -17.21
N ASN A 21 50.14 -1.45 -16.27
CA ASN A 21 50.33 -1.13 -14.83
C ASN A 21 50.83 0.31 -14.49
N SER A 22 50.71 0.87 -13.28
CA SER A 22 49.75 0.73 -12.16
C SER A 22 49.96 1.89 -11.16
N PHE A 23 49.07 2.02 -10.15
CA PHE A 23 49.27 2.71 -8.85
C PHE A 23 49.34 4.26 -8.77
N LEU A 24 48.19 4.82 -8.34
CA LEU A 24 47.98 5.76 -7.21
C LEU A 24 48.43 7.24 -7.21
N PHE A 25 47.55 8.03 -6.58
CA PHE A 25 47.70 9.33 -5.91
C PHE A 25 48.40 10.50 -6.63
N PHE A 26 47.64 11.59 -6.78
CA PHE A 26 47.97 12.85 -6.11
C PHE A 26 46.70 13.66 -5.80
N SER A 27 46.63 14.27 -4.61
CA SER A 27 45.69 15.38 -4.34
C SER A 27 46.41 16.71 -4.61
N LEU A 28 45.79 17.61 -5.37
CA LEU A 28 46.24 19.00 -5.48
C LEU A 28 45.05 19.95 -5.34
N HIS A 29 45.35 21.13 -4.80
CA HIS A 29 44.38 22.09 -4.29
C HIS A 29 44.95 23.49 -4.54
N PHE A 30 44.09 24.50 -4.78
CA PHE A 30 44.46 25.90 -5.06
C PHE A 30 45.24 26.15 -6.39
N PRO A 31 45.45 27.40 -6.86
CA PRO A 31 44.40 28.37 -7.25
C PRO A 31 44.75 29.19 -8.54
N LEU A 32 44.06 30.34 -8.75
CA LEU A 32 44.38 31.48 -9.65
C LEU A 32 44.16 31.28 -11.17
N ASN A 33 44.07 32.34 -12.01
CA ASN A 33 43.37 33.64 -11.93
C ASN A 33 43.40 34.33 -13.33
N LEU A 34 42.65 35.43 -13.49
CA LEU A 34 42.86 36.53 -14.45
C LEU A 34 42.77 36.31 -15.99
N ASN A 35 41.70 36.91 -16.54
CA ASN A 35 41.72 38.01 -17.55
C ASN A 35 41.95 37.82 -19.07
N CYS A 36 41.35 38.80 -19.77
CA CYS A 36 41.57 39.26 -21.16
C CYS A 36 41.16 38.33 -22.31
N GLN A 37 40.82 38.81 -23.52
CA GLN A 37 40.10 39.98 -24.09
C GLN A 37 40.33 39.91 -25.63
N THR A 38 39.58 40.68 -26.41
CA THR A 38 39.86 41.07 -27.82
C THR A 38 39.88 40.01 -28.95
N LYS A 39 38.74 39.95 -29.67
CA LYS A 39 38.54 40.09 -31.13
C LYS A 39 39.77 40.04 -32.08
N TRP A 40 39.57 39.53 -33.32
CA TRP A 40 39.64 40.34 -34.58
C TRP A 40 39.28 39.54 -35.87
N LYS A 41 38.34 40.09 -36.69
CA LYS A 41 38.34 40.24 -38.18
C LYS A 41 38.53 38.99 -39.10
N ARG A 42 38.07 38.94 -40.38
CA ARG A 42 37.17 39.76 -41.24
C ARG A 42 36.79 38.93 -42.49
N LYS A 43 35.64 39.21 -43.13
CA LYS A 43 35.58 39.77 -44.51
C LYS A 43 34.14 40.08 -44.96
N GLU A 44 33.98 41.25 -45.57
CA GLU A 44 32.81 41.69 -46.35
C GLU A 44 33.15 41.55 -47.87
N PRO A 45 32.29 42.00 -48.80
CA PRO A 45 32.53 43.36 -49.33
C PRO A 45 31.29 44.19 -49.74
N ASN A 46 31.35 45.50 -49.42
CA ASN A 46 30.82 46.69 -50.13
C ASN A 46 29.29 46.79 -50.44
N HIS A 47 28.64 47.96 -50.60
CA HIS A 47 29.06 49.34 -50.97
C HIS A 47 28.24 50.43 -50.22
N LEU A 48 28.85 51.64 -50.09
CA LEU A 48 28.35 53.05 -50.30
C LEU A 48 26.82 53.33 -50.27
N GLU A 49 26.25 54.44 -49.77
CA GLU A 49 26.70 55.80 -49.32
C GLU A 49 25.47 56.50 -48.61
N ASP A 50 25.49 57.68 -47.95
CA ASP A 50 26.35 58.32 -46.93
C ASP A 50 25.62 59.61 -46.36
N LEU A 51 26.25 60.36 -45.42
CA LEU A 51 26.01 61.76 -44.98
C LEU A 51 24.92 62.14 -43.93
N ASN A 52 25.39 62.89 -42.91
CA ASN A 52 24.77 64.03 -42.17
C ASN A 52 23.48 63.82 -41.33
N SER A 53 23.47 64.01 -39.98
CA SER A 53 23.56 65.25 -39.13
C SER A 53 22.21 65.99 -38.95
N GLY A 54 21.86 66.65 -37.83
CA GLY A 54 22.48 66.81 -36.49
C GLY A 54 21.71 67.84 -35.61
N ALA A 55 22.06 68.02 -34.32
CA ALA A 55 21.57 69.07 -33.38
C ALA A 55 20.07 69.02 -32.94
N SER A 56 19.59 69.57 -31.81
CA SER A 56 20.19 70.10 -30.55
C SER A 56 19.13 70.44 -29.45
N SER A 57 19.56 70.60 -28.18
CA SER A 57 19.02 71.52 -27.13
C SER A 57 17.56 71.37 -26.58
N SER A 58 17.22 71.73 -25.32
CA SER A 58 17.98 72.00 -24.07
C SER A 58 17.06 72.20 -22.83
N SER A 59 17.65 72.09 -21.62
CA SER A 59 17.35 72.84 -20.36
C SER A 59 15.95 72.81 -19.67
N THR A 60 15.98 72.13 -18.52
CA THR A 60 15.29 72.25 -17.21
C THR A 60 15.19 73.68 -16.58
N PRO A 61 14.66 73.91 -15.33
CA PRO A 61 13.53 73.34 -14.54
C PRO A 61 12.69 74.38 -13.71
N LEU A 62 11.74 73.93 -12.84
CA LEU A 62 11.30 74.44 -11.49
C LEU A 62 9.79 74.66 -11.19
N HIS A 63 9.49 74.70 -9.87
CA HIS A 63 8.23 74.61 -9.10
C HIS A 63 7.01 75.51 -9.43
N GLY A 64 5.81 74.93 -9.23
CA GLY A 64 4.89 75.30 -8.11
C GLY A 64 3.71 76.27 -8.34
N GLY A 65 2.51 75.95 -7.82
CA GLY A 65 1.40 76.91 -7.65
C GLY A 65 -0.02 76.30 -7.50
N HIS A 66 -0.80 76.78 -6.51
CA HIS A 66 -2.27 76.63 -6.39
C HIS A 66 -2.96 77.98 -6.69
N TYR A 67 -4.20 78.01 -7.23
CA TYR A 67 -5.41 78.60 -6.59
C TYR A 67 -6.63 78.90 -7.53
N LYS A 68 -7.84 78.46 -7.09
CA LYS A 68 -9.22 79.05 -7.15
C LYS A 68 -9.92 79.62 -8.43
N GLY A 69 -11.19 79.20 -8.59
CA GLY A 69 -12.36 79.97 -9.10
C GLY A 69 -12.69 79.82 -10.60
N GLY A 70 -13.94 79.76 -11.11
CA GLY A 70 -15.33 79.80 -10.59
C GLY A 70 -16.32 79.40 -11.74
N ASP A 71 -17.65 79.56 -11.77
CA ASP A 71 -18.74 80.03 -10.88
C ASP A 71 -20.13 79.67 -11.53
N LYS A 72 -21.27 79.84 -10.82
CA LYS A 72 -22.70 79.92 -11.28
C LYS A 72 -23.52 78.62 -11.54
N GLN A 73 -24.56 78.32 -10.72
CA GLN A 73 -26.00 78.77 -10.66
C GLN A 73 -26.95 77.94 -11.57
N GLN A 74 -28.20 77.55 -11.25
CA GLN A 74 -29.10 77.52 -10.05
C GLN A 74 -30.21 76.45 -10.32
N LYS A 75 -31.16 76.00 -9.47
CA LYS A 75 -31.70 76.36 -8.12
C LYS A 75 -31.95 75.04 -7.31
N GLY A 76 -32.85 74.78 -6.32
CA GLY A 76 -34.07 75.39 -5.74
C GLY A 76 -35.37 74.72 -6.23
N ASN A 77 -36.44 74.47 -5.43
CA ASN A 77 -36.74 74.72 -4.00
C ASN A 77 -37.92 73.76 -3.54
N ASP A 78 -38.39 73.58 -2.28
CA ASP A 78 -38.92 74.50 -1.24
C ASP A 78 -39.23 73.79 0.14
N PHE A 79 -39.15 74.54 1.26
CA PHE A 79 -39.90 74.52 2.57
C PHE A 79 -40.05 73.24 3.48
N GLU A 80 -40.33 73.30 4.81
CA GLU A 80 -40.04 74.23 5.95
C GLU A 80 -40.55 73.66 7.33
N VAL A 81 -40.12 74.26 8.46
CA VAL A 81 -40.73 74.36 9.82
C VAL A 81 -40.20 73.48 10.99
N LEU A 82 -40.21 74.10 12.19
CA LEU A 82 -39.64 73.72 13.50
C LEU A 82 -40.56 72.86 14.39
N LEU A 83 -40.01 72.20 15.42
CA LEU A 83 -40.34 72.44 16.86
C LEU A 83 -39.37 71.72 17.83
N SER A 84 -39.57 71.85 19.16
CA SER A 84 -38.46 71.79 20.15
C SER A 84 -38.75 71.03 21.47
N THR A 85 -37.76 70.22 21.90
CA THR A 85 -37.29 70.01 23.31
C THR A 85 -38.28 69.43 24.37
N PRO A 86 -37.87 69.14 25.64
CA PRO A 86 -36.81 68.18 26.06
C PRO A 86 -37.25 67.30 27.29
N GLN A 87 -36.26 66.86 28.11
CA GLN A 87 -36.32 66.28 29.49
C GLN A 87 -36.33 64.73 29.61
N TYR A 88 -35.65 64.08 30.58
CA TYR A 88 -34.61 64.49 31.56
C TYR A 88 -33.71 63.27 31.93
N ASN A 89 -32.51 63.51 32.47
CA ASN A 89 -31.61 62.51 33.13
C ASN A 89 -31.55 62.84 34.64
N PRO A 90 -31.01 62.03 35.60
CA PRO A 90 -29.63 61.47 35.66
C PRO A 90 -29.62 59.99 36.21
N LEU A 91 -28.62 59.32 36.84
CA LEU A 91 -27.33 59.61 37.54
C LEU A 91 -26.30 58.44 37.40
N GLU A 92 -25.00 58.75 37.62
CA GLU A 92 -23.95 58.14 38.50
C GLU A 92 -23.92 56.60 38.84
N VAL A 93 -22.77 55.91 39.09
CA VAL A 93 -21.32 56.24 39.08
C VAL A 93 -20.39 54.98 39.00
N GLU A 94 -19.16 55.18 38.50
CA GLU A 94 -17.87 54.42 38.58
C GLU A 94 -17.71 52.86 38.65
N LYS A 95 -16.92 52.36 37.66
CA LYS A 95 -15.66 51.55 37.69
C LYS A 95 -15.46 50.19 38.43
N GLU A 96 -14.57 49.43 37.76
CA GLU A 96 -13.53 48.50 38.26
C GLU A 96 -13.84 47.00 38.55
N LYS A 97 -12.74 46.23 38.65
CA LYS A 97 -12.57 44.76 38.78
C LYS A 97 -11.80 44.50 40.11
N PRO A 98 -11.51 43.25 40.55
CA PRO A 98 -12.09 41.91 40.29
C PRO A 98 -12.39 41.14 41.62
N THR A 99 -12.42 39.79 41.57
CA THR A 99 -12.04 38.78 42.61
C THR A 99 -13.10 37.99 43.42
N HIS A 100 -12.93 36.66 43.33
CA HIS A 100 -12.90 35.62 44.38
C HIS A 100 -14.01 35.33 45.43
N LEU A 101 -14.27 34.01 45.53
CA LEU A 101 -14.47 33.16 46.73
C LEU A 101 -15.88 32.92 47.34
N GLU A 102 -16.09 31.61 47.60
CA GLU A 102 -16.76 30.95 48.74
C GLU A 102 -18.26 31.15 49.06
N ASP A 103 -18.99 30.00 48.98
CA ASP A 103 -19.79 29.37 50.06
C ASP A 103 -21.01 30.07 50.72
N SER A 104 -22.04 29.35 51.25
CA SER A 104 -22.49 27.94 51.09
C SER A 104 -23.87 27.68 51.77
N ILE A 105 -24.32 26.42 51.73
CA ILE A 105 -25.34 25.71 52.57
C ILE A 105 -26.86 26.05 52.50
N HIS A 106 -27.65 24.97 52.69
CA HIS A 106 -29.09 24.85 53.03
C HIS A 106 -30.16 25.28 51.98
N GLY A 107 -31.31 24.60 51.84
CA GLY A 107 -31.72 23.27 52.35
C GLY A 107 -33.21 23.17 52.76
N ALA A 108 -33.85 22.00 52.52
CA ALA A 108 -35.23 21.62 52.89
C ALA A 108 -36.39 22.34 52.15
N SER A 109 -37.61 21.78 51.95
CA SER A 109 -38.11 20.38 52.05
C SER A 109 -39.53 20.22 51.44
N SER A 110 -39.98 18.97 51.24
CA SER A 110 -41.40 18.49 51.25
C SER A 110 -42.40 18.99 50.17
N SER A 111 -43.46 18.27 49.75
CA SER A 111 -43.85 16.84 49.84
C SER A 111 -45.15 16.56 49.04
N SER A 112 -45.39 15.31 48.58
CA SER A 112 -46.71 14.63 48.37
C SER A 112 -47.82 15.27 47.47
N ALA A 113 -48.66 14.56 46.72
CA ALA A 113 -48.73 13.15 46.29
C ALA A 113 -49.75 13.00 45.12
N SER A 114 -49.72 11.88 44.38
CA SER A 114 -50.63 11.54 43.27
C SER A 114 -51.97 10.93 43.76
N PRO A 115 -53.02 10.75 42.92
CA PRO A 115 -53.08 9.55 42.04
C PRO A 115 -53.90 9.63 40.71
N HIS A 116 -53.56 8.75 39.74
CA HIS A 116 -54.41 8.14 38.67
C HIS A 116 -55.20 9.03 37.66
N SER A 117 -55.47 8.63 36.40
CA SER A 117 -55.09 7.45 35.57
C SER A 117 -55.34 7.67 34.07
N GLY A 118 -54.42 7.22 33.20
CA GLY A 118 -54.61 7.02 31.74
C GLY A 118 -54.65 8.30 30.87
N ASP A 119 -54.37 8.26 29.56
CA ASP A 119 -53.63 7.27 28.74
C ASP A 119 -53.08 7.95 27.46
N PHE A 120 -52.17 7.30 26.72
CA PHE A 120 -51.55 7.71 25.44
C PHE A 120 -51.02 9.16 25.31
N GLY A 121 -49.70 9.32 25.42
CA GLY A 121 -49.02 10.62 25.24
C GLY A 121 -48.43 10.88 23.84
N ARG A 122 -47.90 12.09 23.64
CA ARG A 122 -46.98 12.42 22.53
C ARG A 122 -45.80 13.26 23.03
N ARG A 123 -44.62 13.04 22.46
CA ARG A 123 -43.31 13.51 22.97
C ARG A 123 -43.16 15.04 22.89
N THR A 124 -42.75 15.66 23.99
CA THR A 124 -42.06 16.97 24.00
C THR A 124 -40.56 16.78 24.30
N LYS A 125 -39.73 17.74 23.85
CA LYS A 125 -38.25 17.63 23.95
C LYS A 125 -37.79 17.83 25.40
N LYS A 126 -36.90 16.94 25.88
CA LYS A 126 -35.92 17.25 26.94
C LYS A 126 -34.52 17.35 26.32
N SER A 127 -33.68 18.20 26.90
CA SER A 127 -32.25 18.29 26.59
C SER A 127 -31.53 16.98 26.91
N LYS A 128 -30.58 16.57 26.06
CA LYS A 128 -29.64 15.49 26.38
C LYS A 128 -28.63 16.01 27.40
N GLU A 129 -28.74 15.59 28.65
CA GLU A 129 -27.59 15.58 29.57
C GLU A 129 -26.53 14.60 29.04
N LYS A 130 -25.25 14.92 29.21
CA LYS A 130 -24.16 13.99 28.85
C LYS A 130 -24.09 12.89 29.90
N GLY A 131 -24.43 11.65 29.52
CA GLY A 131 -24.20 10.48 30.37
C GLY A 131 -22.73 10.15 30.51
N TYR A 132 -22.35 9.59 31.66
CA TYR A 132 -20.98 9.12 31.92
C TYR A 132 -20.63 7.91 31.04
N GLU A 133 -19.38 7.83 30.59
CA GLU A 133 -18.85 6.76 29.74
C GLU A 133 -18.27 5.60 30.56
N VAL A 134 -17.66 5.91 31.71
CA VAL A 134 -16.95 4.97 32.60
C VAL A 134 -17.45 5.09 34.04
N PHE A 135 -17.58 3.97 34.73
CA PHE A 135 -17.83 3.90 36.18
C PHE A 135 -16.58 3.37 36.90
N MET A 136 -16.28 3.89 38.10
CA MET A 136 -15.19 3.37 38.95
C MET A 136 -15.69 2.92 40.32
N SER A 137 -15.65 1.59 40.58
CA SER A 137 -15.85 0.99 41.89
C SER A 137 -14.50 0.90 42.64
N PHE A 138 -14.43 1.42 43.85
CA PHE A 138 -13.22 1.39 44.67
C PHE A 138 -13.53 1.59 46.16
N ARG A 139 -12.67 1.07 47.04
CA ARG A 139 -12.82 1.31 48.48
C ARG A 139 -12.16 2.63 48.88
N GLY A 140 -12.99 3.65 49.13
CA GLY A 140 -12.55 5.03 49.37
C GLY A 140 -11.63 5.28 50.58
N SER A 141 -11.53 4.37 51.56
CA SER A 141 -10.55 4.49 52.66
C SER A 141 -9.14 4.05 52.28
N ASP A 142 -8.98 3.33 51.17
CA ASP A 142 -7.76 2.56 50.88
C ASP A 142 -6.94 3.21 49.75
N THR A 143 -7.62 3.79 48.76
CA THR A 143 -7.00 4.18 47.47
C THR A 143 -7.37 5.59 46.98
N ARG A 144 -8.25 6.32 47.69
CA ARG A 144 -8.82 7.61 47.24
C ARG A 144 -7.75 8.69 47.06
N LYS A 145 -7.12 9.14 48.15
CA LYS A 145 -6.12 10.24 48.20
C LYS A 145 -4.75 9.83 47.61
N GLY A 146 -4.75 9.30 46.40
CA GLY A 146 -3.60 8.68 45.75
C GLY A 146 -4.03 8.09 44.42
N PHE A 147 -3.80 6.79 44.21
CA PHE A 147 -4.05 6.08 42.95
C PHE A 147 -5.37 6.45 42.24
N VAL A 148 -6.49 6.52 42.96
CA VAL A 148 -7.80 6.80 42.35
C VAL A 148 -7.98 8.25 41.94
N ASP A 149 -7.53 9.22 42.74
CA ASP A 149 -7.63 10.63 42.36
C ASP A 149 -6.66 10.96 41.20
N TYR A 150 -5.47 10.32 41.13
CA TYR A 150 -4.60 10.41 39.95
C TYR A 150 -5.25 9.79 38.70
N LEU A 151 -5.76 8.55 38.79
CA LEU A 151 -6.41 7.88 37.67
C LEU A 151 -7.66 8.63 37.18
N TYR A 152 -8.46 9.19 38.09
CA TYR A 152 -9.58 10.05 37.76
C TYR A 152 -9.15 11.30 36.99
N THR A 153 -8.09 11.97 37.47
CA THR A 153 -7.58 13.20 36.84
C THR A 153 -7.07 12.91 35.43
N SER A 154 -6.24 11.87 35.26
CA SER A 154 -5.76 11.45 33.93
C SER A 154 -6.87 11.06 32.96
N PHE A 155 -8.00 10.51 33.44
CA PHE A 155 -9.17 10.29 32.60
C PHE A 155 -9.90 11.58 32.19
N VAL A 156 -10.00 12.55 33.10
CA VAL A 156 -10.61 13.85 32.80
C VAL A 156 -9.74 14.65 31.82
N ASP A 157 -8.41 14.60 31.99
CA ASP A 157 -7.43 15.20 31.06
C ASP A 157 -7.48 14.54 29.68
N ALA A 158 -7.70 13.21 29.62
CA ALA A 158 -7.96 12.47 28.38
C ALA A 158 -9.38 12.70 27.80
N GLY A 159 -10.21 13.54 28.41
CA GLY A 159 -11.54 13.91 27.93
C GLY A 159 -12.64 12.86 28.16
N VAL A 160 -12.41 11.87 29.04
CA VAL A 160 -13.37 10.81 29.36
C VAL A 160 -14.34 11.23 30.47
N HIS A 161 -15.64 11.08 30.23
CA HIS A 161 -16.65 11.36 31.26
C HIS A 161 -16.75 10.20 32.27
N VAL A 162 -16.01 10.26 33.37
CA VAL A 162 -15.97 9.21 34.43
C VAL A 162 -16.87 9.56 35.62
N TYR A 163 -17.73 8.61 36.04
CA TYR A 163 -18.39 8.66 37.35
C TYR A 163 -17.49 8.01 38.41
N ARG A 164 -17.16 8.77 39.47
CA ARG A 164 -16.51 8.26 40.69
C ARG A 164 -17.50 8.33 41.86
N ASP A 165 -17.53 7.30 42.69
CA ASP A 165 -18.57 7.18 43.73
C ASP A 165 -18.30 8.05 44.98
N ALA A 166 -18.45 9.36 44.77
CA ALA A 166 -18.24 10.43 45.73
C ALA A 166 -19.20 11.62 45.56
N GLU A 167 -20.00 11.68 44.49
CA GLU A 167 -20.90 12.82 44.19
C GLU A 167 -22.25 12.74 44.95
N ILE A 168 -22.49 11.67 45.72
CA ILE A 168 -23.69 11.49 46.53
C ILE A 168 -23.60 12.32 47.82
N ARG A 169 -24.36 13.42 47.90
CA ARG A 169 -24.50 14.23 49.12
C ARG A 169 -25.08 13.40 50.28
N VAL A 170 -24.53 13.62 51.48
CA VAL A 170 -24.98 12.97 52.73
C VAL A 170 -26.48 13.23 52.95
N GLY A 171 -27.28 12.17 52.97
CA GLY A 171 -28.73 12.21 53.22
C GLY A 171 -29.64 11.75 52.06
N ALA A 172 -29.10 11.51 50.86
CA ALA A 172 -29.88 11.01 49.72
C ALA A 172 -30.28 9.52 49.86
N LYS A 173 -31.39 9.11 49.21
CA LYS A 173 -31.84 7.70 49.15
C LYS A 173 -31.00 6.87 48.15
N ILE A 174 -29.87 6.35 48.62
CA ILE A 174 -28.99 5.48 47.85
C ILE A 174 -29.67 4.15 47.51
N ASN A 175 -30.03 3.94 46.23
CA ASN A 175 -30.11 2.62 45.59
C ASN A 175 -30.36 2.74 44.07
N LEU A 176 -31.39 3.48 43.65
CA LEU A 176 -31.88 3.42 42.26
C LEU A 176 -30.95 4.13 41.27
N ASP A 177 -30.48 5.34 41.60
CA ASP A 177 -29.70 6.15 40.65
C ASP A 177 -28.31 5.57 40.40
N LEU A 178 -27.62 5.09 41.44
CA LEU A 178 -26.29 4.49 41.32
C LEU A 178 -26.29 3.22 40.44
N PHE A 179 -27.22 2.29 40.72
CA PHE A 179 -27.36 1.09 39.89
C PHE A 179 -27.83 1.40 38.47
N SER A 180 -28.52 2.53 38.26
CA SER A 180 -28.85 3.07 36.94
C SER A 180 -27.62 3.61 36.20
N VAL A 181 -26.74 4.37 36.87
CA VAL A 181 -25.47 4.86 36.30
C VAL A 181 -24.57 3.68 35.91
N ILE A 182 -24.35 2.70 36.79
CA ILE A 182 -23.62 1.47 36.46
C ILE A 182 -24.26 0.74 35.27
N SER A 183 -25.59 0.77 35.16
CA SER A 183 -26.35 0.18 34.04
C SER A 183 -26.34 0.99 32.74
N GLN A 184 -25.72 2.17 32.72
CA GLN A 184 -25.64 3.09 31.56
C GLN A 184 -24.20 3.32 31.08
N THR A 185 -23.19 3.22 31.95
CA THR A 185 -21.78 3.35 31.55
C THR A 185 -21.32 2.15 30.70
N LYS A 186 -20.44 2.40 29.72
CA LYS A 186 -19.95 1.36 28.79
C LYS A 186 -18.89 0.46 29.44
N ILE A 187 -18.10 1.03 30.34
CA ILE A 187 -16.96 0.38 31.00
C ILE A 187 -17.09 0.58 32.51
N SER A 188 -16.89 -0.48 33.28
CA SER A 188 -16.77 -0.44 34.75
C SER A 188 -15.36 -0.89 35.16
N ILE A 189 -14.60 0.03 35.76
CA ILE A 189 -13.30 -0.26 36.36
C ILE A 189 -13.52 -0.64 37.83
N VAL A 190 -12.91 -1.74 38.28
CA VAL A 190 -13.06 -2.25 39.65
C VAL A 190 -11.68 -2.29 40.32
N ILE A 191 -11.45 -1.38 41.26
CA ILE A 191 -10.16 -1.23 41.96
C ILE A 191 -10.23 -1.97 43.29
N ILE A 192 -9.72 -3.19 43.27
CA ILE A 192 -9.77 -4.15 44.37
C ILE A 192 -8.53 -3.95 45.25
N SER A 193 -8.72 -3.36 46.42
CA SER A 193 -7.72 -3.24 47.50
C SER A 193 -7.81 -4.40 48.50
N GLU A 194 -6.81 -4.54 49.38
CA GLU A 194 -6.77 -5.57 50.45
C GLU A 194 -8.02 -5.58 51.33
N ASN A 195 -8.63 -4.40 51.52
CA ASN A 195 -9.78 -4.19 52.38
C ASN A 195 -11.12 -4.10 51.61
N PHE A 196 -11.13 -4.23 50.28
CA PHE A 196 -12.31 -4.03 49.41
C PHE A 196 -13.56 -4.78 49.91
N ALA A 197 -13.43 -6.10 50.14
CA ALA A 197 -14.55 -6.95 50.55
C ALA A 197 -15.08 -6.70 51.98
N SER A 198 -14.41 -5.88 52.79
CA SER A 198 -14.94 -5.43 54.08
C SER A 198 -16.06 -4.37 53.91
N SER A 199 -16.16 -3.73 52.74
CA SER A 199 -17.29 -2.87 52.37
C SER A 199 -18.46 -3.65 51.78
N ILE A 200 -19.64 -3.55 52.41
CA ILE A 200 -20.90 -4.11 51.88
C ILE A 200 -21.32 -3.42 50.58
N TRP A 201 -20.95 -2.16 50.39
CA TRP A 201 -21.32 -1.36 49.22
C TRP A 201 -20.52 -1.82 47.99
N CYS A 202 -19.19 -1.93 48.12
CA CYS A 202 -18.31 -2.38 47.04
C CYS A 202 -18.60 -3.83 46.60
N LEU A 203 -19.09 -4.68 47.50
CA LEU A 203 -19.59 -6.02 47.16
C LEU A 203 -20.92 -6.01 46.40
N LYS A 204 -21.80 -5.03 46.65
CA LYS A 204 -23.04 -4.83 45.89
C LYS A 204 -22.77 -4.22 44.52
N GLU A 205 -21.89 -3.21 44.44
CA GLU A 205 -21.39 -2.64 43.19
C GLU A 205 -20.81 -3.75 42.30
N LEU A 206 -19.87 -4.55 42.81
CA LEU A 206 -19.23 -5.63 42.06
C LEU A 206 -20.23 -6.67 41.54
N ALA A 207 -21.20 -7.08 42.38
CA ALA A 207 -22.25 -8.00 41.95
C ALA A 207 -23.11 -7.41 40.82
N HIS A 208 -23.52 -6.14 40.91
CA HIS A 208 -24.34 -5.47 39.90
C HIS A 208 -23.56 -5.15 38.61
N ILE A 209 -22.26 -4.84 38.72
CA ILE A 209 -21.35 -4.67 37.58
C ILE A 209 -21.22 -5.98 36.80
N LEU A 210 -21.08 -7.11 37.50
CA LEU A 210 -21.01 -8.43 36.85
C LEU A 210 -22.38 -8.88 36.30
N GLU A 211 -23.49 -8.51 36.95
CA GLU A 211 -24.83 -8.66 36.36
C GLU A 211 -24.98 -7.84 35.07
N CYS A 212 -24.48 -6.59 35.04
CA CYS A 212 -24.45 -5.75 33.83
C CYS A 212 -23.50 -6.31 32.74
N ARG A 213 -22.37 -6.93 33.11
CA ARG A 213 -21.50 -7.69 32.19
C ARG A 213 -22.28 -8.83 31.52
N ARG A 214 -22.95 -9.66 32.33
CA ARG A 214 -23.73 -10.83 31.86
C ARG A 214 -24.95 -10.45 31.02
N SER A 215 -25.68 -9.38 31.40
CA SER A 215 -26.98 -9.02 30.81
C SER A 215 -26.92 -7.96 29.70
N LYS A 216 -25.89 -7.11 29.69
CA LYS A 216 -25.77 -5.97 28.76
C LYS A 216 -24.44 -5.94 27.99
N GLY A 217 -23.54 -6.89 28.23
CA GLY A 217 -22.21 -6.91 27.63
C GLY A 217 -21.29 -5.78 28.12
N GLN A 218 -21.57 -5.19 29.29
CA GLN A 218 -20.73 -4.13 29.85
C GLN A 218 -19.29 -4.63 30.06
N LEU A 219 -18.31 -3.85 29.61
CA LEU A 219 -16.91 -4.21 29.80
C LEU A 219 -16.50 -3.99 31.26
N VAL A 220 -15.90 -5.00 31.88
CA VAL A 220 -15.40 -4.92 33.26
C VAL A 220 -13.88 -5.08 33.26
N LEU A 221 -13.19 -4.13 33.90
CA LEU A 221 -11.74 -4.03 33.94
C LEU A 221 -11.25 -4.03 35.41
N PRO A 222 -10.79 -5.17 35.96
CA PRO A 222 -10.30 -5.22 37.33
C PRO A 222 -8.85 -4.75 37.45
N ILE A 223 -8.58 -4.00 38.53
CA ILE A 223 -7.24 -3.60 38.97
C ILE A 223 -7.06 -4.16 40.39
N TYR A 224 -6.08 -5.05 40.54
CA TYR A 224 -5.71 -5.69 41.79
C TYR A 224 -4.64 -4.84 42.47
N TYR A 225 -5.09 -3.88 43.29
CA TYR A 225 -4.23 -2.88 43.92
C TYR A 225 -3.65 -3.41 45.24
N LYS A 226 -2.36 -3.77 45.21
CA LYS A 226 -1.59 -4.33 46.36
C LYS A 226 -2.24 -5.60 46.93
N VAL A 227 -2.84 -6.40 46.03
CA VAL A 227 -3.43 -7.73 46.26
C VAL A 227 -3.20 -8.60 45.03
N LYS A 228 -3.34 -9.93 45.17
CA LYS A 228 -3.26 -10.87 44.04
C LYS A 228 -4.61 -11.56 43.79
N PRO A 229 -5.01 -11.83 42.53
CA PRO A 229 -6.28 -12.51 42.18
C PRO A 229 -6.45 -13.86 42.88
N SER A 230 -5.36 -14.58 43.12
CA SER A 230 -5.35 -15.84 43.87
C SER A 230 -5.90 -15.70 45.31
N GLN A 231 -5.71 -14.54 45.95
CA GLN A 231 -6.21 -14.24 47.29
C GLN A 231 -7.74 -14.12 47.31
N LEU A 232 -8.33 -13.57 46.24
CA LEU A 232 -9.79 -13.51 46.04
C LEU A 232 -10.35 -14.88 45.66
N LYS A 233 -9.78 -15.52 44.63
CA LYS A 233 -10.24 -16.81 44.08
C LYS A 233 -10.35 -17.90 45.16
N HIS A 234 -9.37 -17.96 46.07
CA HIS A 234 -9.32 -18.90 47.17
C HIS A 234 -9.81 -18.35 48.52
N LEU A 235 -10.30 -17.09 48.56
CA LEU A 235 -10.69 -16.34 49.76
C LEU A 235 -9.71 -16.57 50.91
N THR A 236 -8.53 -15.96 50.83
CA THR A 236 -7.48 -16.03 51.86
C THR A 236 -7.30 -14.67 52.56
N ARG A 237 -6.55 -14.65 53.67
CA ARG A 237 -6.26 -13.45 54.48
C ARG A 237 -7.52 -12.60 54.75
N GLN A 238 -7.46 -11.29 54.50
CA GLN A 238 -8.51 -10.34 54.89
C GLN A 238 -9.87 -10.61 54.21
N PHE A 239 -9.86 -11.06 52.94
CA PHE A 239 -11.09 -11.42 52.21
C PHE A 239 -11.89 -12.52 52.90
N ARG A 240 -11.21 -13.53 53.49
CA ARG A 240 -11.86 -14.59 54.28
C ARG A 240 -12.55 -14.01 55.52
N ASN A 241 -11.85 -13.16 56.24
CA ASN A 241 -12.32 -12.58 57.50
C ASN A 241 -13.51 -11.64 57.27
N ALA A 242 -13.46 -10.83 56.20
CA ALA A 242 -14.57 -9.98 55.78
C ALA A 242 -15.83 -10.79 55.44
N ILE A 243 -15.69 -11.84 54.63
CA ILE A 243 -16.81 -12.72 54.26
C ILE A 243 -17.42 -13.44 55.48
N HIS A 244 -16.60 -13.93 56.43
CA HIS A 244 -17.12 -14.50 57.68
C HIS A 244 -17.82 -13.45 58.57
N ALA A 245 -17.33 -12.21 58.61
CA ALA A 245 -17.98 -11.13 59.34
C ALA A 245 -19.35 -10.77 58.74
N HIS A 246 -19.47 -10.79 57.41
CA HIS A 246 -20.75 -10.59 56.71
C HIS A 246 -21.71 -11.76 56.88
N LYS A 247 -21.24 -13.03 56.84
CA LYS A 247 -22.09 -14.21 57.12
C LYS A 247 -22.69 -14.23 58.54
N ARG A 248 -22.16 -13.45 59.49
CA ARG A 248 -22.73 -13.25 60.84
C ARG A 248 -23.79 -12.14 60.91
N LYS A 249 -24.00 -11.38 59.84
CA LYS A 249 -24.86 -10.17 59.81
C LYS A 249 -25.87 -10.12 58.66
N MET A 250 -25.71 -10.96 57.64
CA MET A 250 -26.52 -10.99 56.41
C MET A 250 -26.96 -12.40 56.08
N GLY A 251 -28.10 -12.54 55.40
CA GLY A 251 -28.62 -13.83 54.94
C GLY A 251 -27.64 -14.54 53.99
N GLU A 252 -27.49 -15.85 54.14
CA GLU A 252 -26.43 -16.62 53.48
C GLU A 252 -26.46 -16.52 51.95
N MET A 253 -27.64 -16.48 51.34
CA MET A 253 -27.81 -16.29 49.90
C MET A 253 -27.14 -15.00 49.38
N VAL A 254 -27.28 -13.89 50.11
CA VAL A 254 -26.68 -12.59 49.73
C VAL A 254 -25.16 -12.66 49.78
N VAL A 255 -24.60 -13.29 50.82
CA VAL A 255 -23.14 -13.41 50.98
C VAL A 255 -22.56 -14.43 49.99
N ASN A 256 -23.30 -15.47 49.62
CA ASN A 256 -22.89 -16.40 48.58
C ASN A 256 -22.83 -15.71 47.20
N ASN A 257 -23.78 -14.85 46.85
CA ASN A 257 -23.70 -14.04 45.62
C ASN A 257 -22.44 -13.15 45.59
N TRP A 258 -22.05 -12.55 46.73
CA TRP A 258 -20.80 -11.78 46.83
C TRP A 258 -19.54 -12.66 46.72
N ILE A 259 -19.56 -13.89 47.23
CA ILE A 259 -18.48 -14.88 47.06
C ILE A 259 -18.33 -15.27 45.58
N GLU A 260 -19.44 -15.43 44.84
CA GLU A 260 -19.39 -15.70 43.41
C GLU A 260 -18.87 -14.50 42.62
N ALA A 261 -19.35 -13.29 42.91
CA ALA A 261 -18.85 -12.06 42.29
C ALA A 261 -17.32 -11.86 42.47
N LEU A 262 -16.81 -12.08 43.69
CA LEU A 262 -15.37 -12.05 44.00
C LEU A 262 -14.56 -13.15 43.30
N ARG A 263 -15.18 -14.25 42.85
CA ARG A 263 -14.52 -15.31 42.08
C ARG A 263 -14.60 -15.07 40.59
N GLU A 264 -15.76 -14.65 40.09
CA GLU A 264 -16.01 -14.34 38.68
C GLU A 264 -15.11 -13.21 38.19
N VAL A 265 -14.87 -12.17 38.99
CA VAL A 265 -13.93 -11.10 38.61
C VAL A 265 -12.50 -11.64 38.39
N THR A 266 -12.08 -12.71 39.08
CA THR A 266 -10.79 -13.39 38.85
C THR A 266 -10.74 -14.29 37.61
N SER A 267 -11.86 -14.43 36.88
CA SER A 267 -11.91 -15.03 35.54
C SER A 267 -11.71 -14.00 34.42
N VAL A 268 -11.63 -12.71 34.78
CA VAL A 268 -11.40 -11.59 33.87
C VAL A 268 -9.93 -11.16 33.99
N LYS A 269 -9.19 -11.11 32.88
CA LYS A 269 -7.82 -10.56 32.88
C LYS A 269 -7.89 -9.09 33.31
N GLY A 270 -7.03 -8.72 34.25
CA GLY A 270 -6.89 -7.39 34.84
C GLY A 270 -5.43 -7.14 35.20
N TRP A 271 -5.14 -5.98 35.81
CA TRP A 271 -3.77 -5.57 36.14
C TRP A 271 -3.44 -5.81 37.62
N GLU A 272 -2.30 -6.45 37.93
CA GLU A 272 -1.77 -6.51 39.31
C GLU A 272 -0.80 -5.35 39.56
N SER A 273 -1.10 -4.47 40.53
CA SER A 273 -0.34 -3.22 40.68
C SER A 273 1.10 -3.40 41.15
N GLU A 274 1.46 -4.59 41.64
CA GLU A 274 2.82 -4.94 42.05
C GLU A 274 3.75 -5.17 40.84
N GLU A 275 3.20 -5.49 39.66
CA GLU A 275 3.98 -5.82 38.45
C GLU A 275 4.50 -4.57 37.72
N PHE A 276 3.91 -3.40 38.00
CA PHE A 276 4.15 -2.17 37.23
C PHE A 276 5.29 -1.29 37.77
N GLY A 277 5.84 -1.61 38.94
CA GLY A 277 6.97 -0.91 39.59
C GLY A 277 6.67 0.49 40.12
N HIS A 278 5.90 1.29 39.37
CA HIS A 278 5.47 2.64 39.75
C HIS A 278 4.01 2.87 39.33
N GLU A 279 3.20 3.45 40.24
CA GLU A 279 1.74 3.60 40.04
C GLU A 279 1.40 4.44 38.79
N GLY A 280 2.23 5.42 38.42
CA GLY A 280 2.09 6.21 37.19
C GLY A 280 2.40 5.48 35.87
N LYS A 281 2.91 4.25 35.89
CA LYS A 281 2.93 3.38 34.69
C LYS A 281 1.57 2.70 34.51
N LEU A 282 1.04 2.13 35.60
CA LEU A 282 -0.28 1.50 35.63
C LEU A 282 -1.41 2.50 35.28
N VAL A 283 -1.33 3.76 35.72
CA VAL A 283 -2.34 4.78 35.36
C VAL A 283 -2.41 5.00 33.85
N ARG A 284 -1.27 5.11 33.15
CA ARG A 284 -1.24 5.29 31.69
C ARG A 284 -1.83 4.09 30.97
N GLU A 285 -1.32 2.89 31.26
CA GLU A 285 -1.80 1.61 30.73
C GLU A 285 -3.34 1.46 30.81
N VAL A 286 -3.93 1.84 31.95
CA VAL A 286 -5.38 1.78 32.19
C VAL A 286 -6.14 2.85 31.41
N VAL A 287 -5.58 4.06 31.25
CA VAL A 287 -6.20 5.14 30.48
C VAL A 287 -6.18 4.83 28.98
N ASP A 288 -5.05 4.37 28.45
CA ASP A 288 -4.85 4.10 27.03
C ASP A 288 -5.75 2.95 26.55
N GLU A 289 -5.79 1.83 27.28
CA GLU A 289 -6.67 0.69 26.99
C GLU A 289 -8.16 1.09 27.05
N VAL A 290 -8.55 1.96 27.99
CA VAL A 290 -9.94 2.48 28.06
C VAL A 290 -10.25 3.42 26.90
N MET A 291 -9.31 4.28 26.49
CA MET A 291 -9.47 5.18 25.34
C MET A 291 -9.64 4.40 24.03
N ILE A 292 -8.83 3.34 23.82
CA ILE A 292 -8.98 2.41 22.69
C ILE A 292 -10.40 1.82 22.65
N LYS A 293 -10.90 1.33 23.79
CA LYS A 293 -12.24 0.71 23.90
C LYS A 293 -13.40 1.70 23.76
N LEU A 294 -13.26 2.94 24.23
CA LEU A 294 -14.26 3.99 24.03
C LEU A 294 -14.30 4.47 22.57
N ASN A 295 -13.15 4.66 21.93
CA ASN A 295 -13.08 5.10 20.53
C ASN A 295 -13.57 4.00 19.57
N GLY A 296 -13.30 2.73 19.87
CA GLY A 296 -13.91 1.59 19.18
C GLY A 296 -15.45 1.64 19.22
N THR A 297 -16.06 1.85 20.39
CA THR A 297 -17.53 1.94 20.48
C THR A 297 -18.13 3.24 19.91
N LYS A 298 -17.37 4.34 19.84
CA LYS A 298 -17.80 5.56 19.12
C LYS A 298 -17.90 5.28 17.60
N ARG A 299 -16.90 4.59 17.04
CA ARG A 299 -16.88 4.15 15.63
C ARG A 299 -18.02 3.18 15.29
N ILE A 300 -18.42 2.33 16.23
CA ILE A 300 -19.56 1.41 16.08
C ILE A 300 -20.91 2.15 16.16
N MET A 301 -21.07 3.14 17.05
CA MET A 301 -22.34 3.88 17.15
C MET A 301 -22.65 4.70 15.89
N SER A 302 -21.65 5.26 15.20
CA SER A 302 -21.83 5.89 13.87
C SER A 302 -22.24 4.91 12.76
N LEU A 303 -22.18 3.60 12.99
CA LEU A 303 -22.60 2.54 12.07
C LEU A 303 -23.95 1.90 12.46
N ILE A 304 -24.59 2.33 13.56
CA ILE A 304 -25.84 1.75 14.06
C ILE A 304 -27.08 2.53 13.61
N ASP A 305 -27.00 3.88 13.51
CA ASP A 305 -28.13 4.71 13.05
C ASP A 305 -28.52 4.48 11.56
N ASN A 306 -27.71 3.74 10.80
CA ASN A 306 -28.00 3.32 9.42
C ASN A 306 -28.04 1.77 9.32
N ASN A 307 -29.20 1.16 9.55
CA ASN A 307 -29.40 -0.28 9.33
C ASN A 307 -30.83 -0.62 8.86
N GLU A 308 -30.95 -1.11 7.62
CA GLU A 308 -31.86 -2.22 7.32
C GLU A 308 -31.07 -3.40 6.74
N VAL A 309 -30.89 -4.43 7.58
CA VAL A 309 -30.68 -5.85 7.28
C VAL A 309 -29.77 -6.21 6.08
N GLY A 310 -28.46 -6.19 6.31
CA GLY A 310 -27.47 -6.92 5.49
C GLY A 310 -26.37 -7.52 6.38
N THR A 311 -26.47 -8.80 6.76
CA THR A 311 -25.62 -9.38 7.81
C THR A 311 -24.18 -9.65 7.36
N LYS A 312 -23.29 -8.66 7.50
CA LYS A 312 -21.83 -8.86 7.52
C LYS A 312 -21.25 -8.33 8.83
N LYS A 313 -20.73 -9.23 9.67
CA LYS A 313 -19.93 -8.88 10.85
C LYS A 313 -18.68 -8.09 10.41
N PRO A 314 -18.10 -7.22 11.27
CA PRO A 314 -16.79 -6.63 10.98
C PRO A 314 -15.76 -7.75 10.78
N LYS A 315 -15.09 -7.78 9.62
CA LYS A 315 -13.98 -8.71 9.38
C LYS A 315 -12.78 -8.28 10.23
N ALA A 316 -12.53 -9.00 11.33
CA ALA A 316 -11.15 -9.20 11.77
C ALA A 316 -10.38 -9.96 10.66
N LYS A 317 -9.05 -9.80 10.59
CA LYS A 317 -8.24 -10.66 9.71
C LYS A 317 -8.41 -12.12 10.16
N ALA A 318 -8.95 -12.96 9.30
CA ALA A 318 -9.08 -14.39 9.56
C ALA A 318 -7.75 -15.10 9.24
N CYS A 319 -7.30 -15.98 10.13
CA CYS A 319 -6.14 -16.83 9.89
C CYS A 319 -6.51 -17.97 8.94
N GLU A 320 -5.55 -18.40 8.11
CA GLU A 320 -5.75 -19.42 7.08
C GLU A 320 -5.30 -20.81 7.53
N VAL A 321 -4.26 -20.88 8.37
CA VAL A 321 -3.73 -22.12 8.97
C VAL A 321 -3.79 -22.03 10.49
N PHE A 322 -4.11 -23.12 11.17
CA PHE A 322 -3.95 -23.27 12.62
C PHE A 322 -2.96 -24.40 12.93
N LEU A 323 -2.00 -24.19 13.84
CA LEU A 323 -1.07 -25.23 14.30
C LEU A 323 -1.45 -25.72 15.69
N SER A 324 -1.71 -27.03 15.86
CA SER A 324 -1.83 -27.66 17.19
C SER A 324 -0.58 -28.46 17.51
N PHE A 325 0.01 -28.23 18.67
CA PHE A 325 1.25 -28.84 19.12
C PHE A 325 1.37 -28.72 20.65
N ARG A 326 2.30 -29.46 21.25
CA ARG A 326 2.64 -29.27 22.68
C ARG A 326 3.78 -28.25 22.80
N GLY A 327 3.46 -27.09 23.37
CA GLY A 327 4.39 -25.96 23.46
C GLY A 327 5.71 -26.23 24.19
N GLU A 328 5.76 -27.25 25.08
CA GLU A 328 6.98 -27.63 25.80
C GLU A 328 7.98 -28.43 24.93
N ASP A 329 7.54 -29.07 23.83
CA ASP A 329 8.36 -30.04 23.10
C ASP A 329 8.83 -29.55 21.71
N THR A 330 8.08 -28.66 21.04
CA THR A 330 8.39 -28.24 19.65
C THR A 330 8.26 -26.74 19.35
N ARG A 331 7.88 -25.88 20.32
CA ARG A 331 7.69 -24.43 20.08
C ARG A 331 8.94 -23.76 19.50
N GLU A 332 10.13 -24.12 19.98
CA GLU A 332 11.42 -23.57 19.52
C GLU A 332 12.09 -24.39 18.40
N GLY A 333 11.46 -25.48 17.95
CA GLY A 333 12.02 -26.42 16.97
C GLY A 333 11.15 -26.54 15.73
N PHE A 334 10.78 -27.78 15.38
CA PHE A 334 10.00 -28.12 14.19
C PHE A 334 8.74 -27.25 13.99
N THR A 335 8.04 -26.87 15.07
CA THR A 335 6.81 -26.07 14.93
C THR A 335 7.08 -24.59 14.66
N SER A 336 8.12 -23.98 15.26
CA SER A 336 8.56 -22.63 14.88
C SER A 336 9.06 -22.63 13.43
N TYR A 337 9.90 -23.60 13.05
CA TYR A 337 10.43 -23.69 11.68
C TYR A 337 9.32 -23.87 10.63
N LEU A 338 8.29 -24.68 10.93
CA LEU A 338 7.10 -24.79 10.08
C LEU A 338 6.27 -23.50 10.06
N TYR A 339 6.07 -22.84 11.21
CA TYR A 339 5.34 -21.58 11.29
C TYR A 339 6.01 -20.46 10.48
N THR A 340 7.32 -20.25 10.67
CA THR A 340 8.09 -19.22 9.96
C THR A 340 8.03 -19.44 8.46
N ILE A 341 8.32 -20.64 7.95
CA ILE A 341 8.33 -20.88 6.50
C ILE A 341 6.92 -20.81 5.88
N LEU A 342 5.86 -21.08 6.64
CA LEU A 342 4.49 -20.75 6.22
C LEU A 342 4.28 -19.23 6.14
N VAL A 343 4.69 -18.45 7.14
CA VAL A 343 4.56 -16.98 7.15
C VAL A 343 5.40 -16.33 6.03
N ASP A 344 6.65 -16.78 5.82
CA ASP A 344 7.53 -16.38 4.71
C ASP A 344 6.92 -16.73 3.33
N ALA A 345 6.11 -17.79 3.26
CA ALA A 345 5.34 -18.13 2.07
C ALA A 345 4.13 -17.21 1.83
N GLY A 346 3.89 -16.24 2.73
CA GLY A 346 2.81 -15.26 2.76
C GLY A 346 1.64 -15.63 3.68
N ILE A 347 1.68 -16.80 4.32
CA ILE A 347 0.49 -17.44 4.90
C ILE A 347 0.15 -16.85 6.28
N HIS A 348 -1.10 -16.44 6.47
CA HIS A 348 -1.61 -16.03 7.78
C HIS A 348 -1.86 -17.23 8.69
N VAL A 349 -0.80 -17.71 9.36
CA VAL A 349 -0.87 -18.78 10.36
C VAL A 349 -1.30 -18.23 11.72
N PHE A 350 -2.18 -18.96 12.42
CA PHE A 350 -2.41 -18.80 13.85
C PHE A 350 -1.49 -19.74 14.64
N MET A 351 -0.54 -19.16 15.37
CA MET A 351 0.14 -19.76 16.50
C MET A 351 -0.33 -19.03 17.77
N GLU A 352 -0.48 -19.75 18.88
CA GLU A 352 -0.84 -19.14 20.16
C GLU A 352 0.40 -18.53 20.84
N ASP A 353 0.58 -17.22 20.66
CA ASP A 353 1.36 -16.40 21.59
C ASP A 353 0.47 -15.90 22.73
N ASP A 354 1.04 -15.80 23.93
CA ASP A 354 0.36 -15.75 25.23
C ASP A 354 -0.36 -14.41 25.56
N GLU A 355 -0.75 -13.63 24.54
CA GLU A 355 -1.39 -12.31 24.68
C GLU A 355 -2.92 -12.32 24.47
N LEU A 356 -3.62 -12.81 25.50
CA LEU A 356 -5.01 -12.44 25.75
C LEU A 356 -5.11 -10.96 26.18
N ARG A 357 -6.04 -10.19 25.60
CA ARG A 357 -6.23 -8.78 25.98
C ARG A 357 -6.99 -8.63 27.31
N VAL A 358 -6.76 -7.52 28.00
CA VAL A 358 -7.37 -7.26 29.32
C VAL A 358 -8.90 -7.20 29.18
N GLY A 359 -9.61 -7.97 30.00
CA GLY A 359 -11.08 -8.09 29.95
C GLY A 359 -11.67 -9.24 29.12
N GLU A 360 -10.91 -9.85 28.19
CA GLU A 360 -11.40 -10.95 27.32
C GLU A 360 -11.57 -12.30 28.08
N GLN A 361 -12.37 -13.21 27.52
CA GLN A 361 -12.61 -14.53 28.10
C GLN A 361 -11.64 -15.56 27.51
N ILE A 362 -10.87 -16.22 28.40
CA ILE A 362 -9.66 -17.01 28.09
C ILE A 362 -9.83 -18.05 26.95
N GLY A 363 -11.02 -18.62 26.74
CA GLY A 363 -11.22 -19.65 25.70
C GLY A 363 -11.75 -19.17 24.34
N SER A 364 -12.58 -18.12 24.29
CA SER A 364 -13.47 -17.88 23.12
C SER A 364 -12.72 -17.51 21.83
N LYS A 365 -11.51 -16.95 21.95
CA LYS A 365 -10.65 -16.58 20.83
C LYS A 365 -10.07 -17.82 20.12
N LEU A 366 -9.64 -18.83 20.89
CA LEU A 366 -9.02 -20.06 20.38
C LEU A 366 -10.01 -20.92 19.57
N PHE A 367 -11.21 -21.17 20.12
CA PHE A 367 -12.30 -21.81 19.37
C PHE A 367 -12.67 -21.02 18.10
N GLY A 368 -12.64 -19.68 18.20
CA GLY A 368 -12.84 -18.80 17.05
C GLY A 368 -11.81 -19.01 15.95
N SER A 369 -10.52 -19.12 16.29
CA SER A 369 -9.44 -19.36 15.32
C SER A 369 -9.58 -20.73 14.64
N ILE A 370 -9.82 -21.80 15.40
CA ILE A 370 -9.96 -23.17 14.86
C ILE A 370 -11.17 -23.29 13.91
N MET A 371 -12.26 -22.58 14.18
CA MET A 371 -13.46 -22.54 13.33
C MET A 371 -13.31 -21.58 12.13
N GLN A 372 -12.22 -20.81 12.03
CA GLN A 372 -11.98 -19.84 10.94
C GLN A 372 -10.81 -20.22 10.02
N SER A 373 -9.90 -21.09 10.47
CA SER A 373 -8.81 -21.62 9.65
C SER A 373 -9.30 -22.55 8.55
N LYS A 374 -8.74 -22.42 7.33
CA LYS A 374 -9.00 -23.33 6.20
C LYS A 374 -8.30 -24.68 6.40
N ILE A 375 -7.12 -24.65 7.02
CA ILE A 375 -6.24 -25.80 7.24
C ILE A 375 -5.85 -25.86 8.73
N ALA A 376 -5.84 -27.05 9.30
CA ALA A 376 -5.36 -27.32 10.65
C ALA A 376 -4.27 -28.40 10.62
N ILE A 377 -3.17 -28.17 11.33
CA ILE A 377 -1.99 -29.05 11.33
C ILE A 377 -1.71 -29.51 12.77
N PRO A 378 -2.20 -30.70 13.19
CA PRO A 378 -1.83 -31.30 14.45
C PRO A 378 -0.46 -31.99 14.34
N ILE A 379 0.51 -31.50 15.11
CA ILE A 379 1.88 -32.00 15.21
C ILE A 379 1.94 -32.92 16.42
N ILE A 380 1.99 -34.22 16.15
CA ILE A 380 1.76 -35.31 17.10
C ILE A 380 3.11 -35.95 17.47
N LEU A 381 3.45 -35.92 18.76
CA LEU A 381 4.67 -36.47 19.37
C LEU A 381 4.34 -37.60 20.36
N GLU A 382 5.37 -38.28 20.92
CA GLU A 382 5.18 -39.35 21.93
C GLU A 382 4.38 -38.88 23.17
N ASP A 383 4.50 -37.62 23.58
CA ASP A 383 3.83 -37.03 24.75
C ASP A 383 2.67 -36.06 24.42
N TYR A 384 2.18 -36.01 23.17
CA TYR A 384 1.07 -35.10 22.77
C TYR A 384 -0.19 -35.27 23.65
N ALA A 385 -0.57 -36.51 23.96
CA ALA A 385 -1.70 -36.83 24.84
C ALA A 385 -1.47 -36.47 26.34
N SER A 386 -0.27 -36.03 26.73
CA SER A 386 -0.01 -35.54 28.08
C SER A 386 -0.65 -34.16 28.34
N SER A 387 -1.00 -33.43 27.28
CA SER A 387 -1.72 -32.14 27.31
C SER A 387 -3.23 -32.32 27.13
N GLN A 388 -4.02 -31.65 27.97
CA GLN A 388 -5.49 -31.61 27.84
C GLN A 388 -5.97 -30.63 26.76
N TRP A 389 -5.15 -29.64 26.37
CA TRP A 389 -5.52 -28.67 25.34
C TRP A 389 -5.38 -29.26 23.94
N CYS A 390 -4.22 -29.85 23.63
CA CYS A 390 -3.94 -30.49 22.34
C CYS A 390 -4.98 -31.59 21.99
N LEU A 391 -5.41 -32.38 22.97
CA LEU A 391 -6.47 -33.39 22.78
C LEU A 391 -7.86 -32.79 22.54
N ARG A 392 -8.13 -31.55 22.99
CA ARG A 392 -9.38 -30.82 22.71
C ARG A 392 -9.34 -30.13 21.36
N GLU A 393 -8.22 -29.48 21.02
CA GLU A 393 -7.95 -28.94 19.69
C GLU A 393 -8.14 -30.02 18.62
N LEU A 394 -7.57 -31.21 18.83
CA LEU A 394 -7.68 -32.33 17.90
C LEU A 394 -9.12 -32.79 17.67
N VAL A 395 -9.95 -32.88 18.72
CA VAL A 395 -11.39 -33.17 18.57
C VAL A 395 -12.08 -32.09 17.74
N LEU A 396 -11.83 -30.82 18.05
CA LEU A 396 -12.41 -29.68 17.33
C LEU A 396 -12.01 -29.67 15.84
N MET A 397 -10.74 -29.95 15.52
CA MET A 397 -10.25 -30.04 14.14
C MET A 397 -10.97 -31.13 13.34
N LEU A 398 -11.18 -32.31 13.94
CA LEU A 398 -11.87 -33.42 13.29
C LEU A 398 -13.38 -33.13 13.15
N ASP A 399 -13.99 -32.40 14.07
CA ASP A 399 -15.36 -31.92 13.93
C ASP A 399 -15.50 -30.81 12.89
N CYS A 400 -14.56 -29.85 12.80
CA CYS A 400 -14.49 -28.87 11.72
C CYS A 400 -14.30 -29.55 10.35
N MET A 401 -13.47 -30.60 10.28
CA MET A 401 -13.25 -31.39 9.07
C MET A 401 -14.53 -32.09 8.60
N LYS A 402 -15.30 -32.68 9.53
CA LYS A 402 -16.58 -33.36 9.23
C LYS A 402 -17.70 -32.39 8.83
N ASN A 403 -17.83 -31.28 9.55
CA ASN A 403 -19.03 -30.44 9.48
C ASN A 403 -18.85 -29.17 8.63
N GLU A 404 -17.63 -28.60 8.58
CA GLU A 404 -17.34 -27.33 7.90
C GLU A 404 -16.36 -27.47 6.72
N GLY A 405 -15.73 -28.64 6.55
CA GLY A 405 -14.86 -28.97 5.43
C GLY A 405 -13.42 -28.46 5.55
N GLN A 406 -12.99 -28.12 6.77
CA GLN A 406 -11.59 -27.80 7.08
C GLN A 406 -10.65 -28.96 6.70
N LYS A 407 -9.46 -28.67 6.15
CA LYS A 407 -8.44 -29.68 5.91
C LYS A 407 -7.64 -29.95 7.19
N VAL A 408 -7.47 -31.21 7.56
CA VAL A 408 -6.60 -31.62 8.67
C VAL A 408 -5.40 -32.39 8.10
N PHE A 409 -4.21 -31.87 8.32
CA PHE A 409 -2.95 -32.41 7.81
C PHE A 409 -2.04 -32.81 8.99
N PRO A 410 -2.11 -34.06 9.48
CA PRO A 410 -1.30 -34.47 10.64
C PRO A 410 0.16 -34.66 10.30
N VAL A 411 1.03 -34.31 11.26
CA VAL A 411 2.46 -34.60 11.24
C VAL A 411 2.80 -35.47 12.43
N PHE A 412 3.19 -36.72 12.18
CA PHE A 412 3.67 -37.66 13.19
C PHE A 412 5.18 -37.46 13.34
N TYR A 413 5.54 -36.59 14.29
CA TYR A 413 6.91 -36.14 14.52
C TYR A 413 7.58 -36.98 15.61
N LYS A 414 8.59 -37.75 15.22
CA LYS A 414 9.37 -38.67 16.09
C LYS A 414 8.47 -39.60 16.91
N VAL A 415 7.43 -40.11 16.26
CA VAL A 415 6.48 -41.08 16.83
C VAL A 415 5.90 -41.99 15.74
N GLU A 416 5.79 -43.28 16.04
CA GLU A 416 5.21 -44.24 15.10
C GLU A 416 3.67 -44.24 15.15
N VAL A 417 3.03 -44.14 13.97
CA VAL A 417 1.56 -44.15 13.83
C VAL A 417 0.86 -45.33 14.53
N PRO A 418 1.37 -46.59 14.48
CA PRO A 418 0.77 -47.69 15.25
C PRO A 418 0.77 -47.49 16.77
N HIS A 419 1.78 -46.83 17.33
CA HIS A 419 1.82 -46.54 18.77
C HIS A 419 0.77 -45.48 19.16
N VAL A 420 0.60 -44.43 18.36
CA VAL A 420 -0.47 -43.43 18.57
C VAL A 420 -1.86 -44.06 18.39
N ARG A 421 -2.09 -44.76 17.26
CA ARG A 421 -3.37 -45.40 16.92
C ARG A 421 -3.84 -46.42 17.96
N ASN A 422 -2.92 -47.20 18.52
CA ASN A 422 -3.22 -48.17 19.58
C ASN A 422 -3.11 -47.58 21.00
N SER A 423 -2.77 -46.29 21.13
CA SER A 423 -2.52 -45.59 22.41
C SER A 423 -1.51 -46.34 23.32
N GLY A 424 -0.43 -46.84 22.73
CA GLY A 424 0.66 -47.55 23.42
C GLY A 424 1.68 -46.61 24.07
N GLY A 425 2.67 -47.18 24.78
CA GLY A 425 3.75 -46.41 25.40
C GLY A 425 3.25 -45.29 26.33
N ARG A 426 3.80 -44.08 26.19
CA ARG A 426 3.42 -42.90 26.99
C ARG A 426 1.95 -42.51 26.84
N TYR A 427 1.32 -42.72 25.68
CA TYR A 427 -0.12 -42.47 25.49
C TYR A 427 -0.97 -43.26 26.50
N LYS A 428 -0.63 -44.52 26.77
CA LYS A 428 -1.32 -45.32 27.79
C LYS A 428 -1.20 -44.69 29.18
N VAL A 429 0.00 -44.27 29.56
CA VAL A 429 0.29 -43.62 30.86
C VAL A 429 -0.47 -42.30 30.98
N ALA A 430 -0.53 -41.50 29.91
CA ALA A 430 -1.32 -40.27 29.84
C ALA A 430 -2.83 -40.55 29.97
N PHE A 431 -3.37 -41.55 29.27
CA PHE A 431 -4.79 -41.89 29.37
C PHE A 431 -5.16 -42.53 30.71
N ASP A 432 -4.31 -43.34 31.34
CA ASP A 432 -4.53 -43.86 32.69
C ASP A 432 -4.48 -42.74 33.76
N LYS A 433 -3.67 -41.68 33.53
CA LYS A 433 -3.66 -40.43 34.31
C LYS A 433 -4.94 -39.61 34.10
N TRP A 434 -5.44 -39.50 32.86
CA TRP A 434 -6.66 -38.74 32.55
C TRP A 434 -7.95 -39.45 32.94
N LYS A 435 -8.03 -40.78 32.80
CA LYS A 435 -9.19 -41.61 33.20
C LYS A 435 -9.50 -41.47 34.68
N LYS A 436 -8.46 -41.32 35.51
CA LYS A 436 -8.55 -41.03 36.97
C LYS A 436 -8.97 -39.60 37.31
N LYS A 437 -8.90 -38.64 36.36
CA LYS A 437 -9.21 -37.21 36.57
C LYS A 437 -10.53 -36.76 35.96
N LEU A 438 -10.89 -37.29 34.79
CA LEU A 438 -11.97 -36.78 33.93
C LEU A 438 -13.04 -37.84 33.60
N GLY A 439 -12.84 -39.07 34.04
CA GLY A 439 -13.72 -40.20 33.76
C GLY A 439 -13.44 -40.87 32.40
N GLU A 440 -14.03 -42.04 32.22
CA GLU A 440 -13.74 -42.93 31.08
C GLU A 440 -14.30 -42.42 29.74
N LYS A 441 -15.48 -41.78 29.76
CA LYS A 441 -16.16 -41.34 28.53
C LYS A 441 -15.33 -40.33 27.71
N VAL A 442 -14.74 -39.33 28.37
CA VAL A 442 -13.89 -38.29 27.73
C VAL A 442 -12.57 -38.89 27.24
N VAL A 443 -12.08 -39.95 27.88
CA VAL A 443 -10.85 -40.65 27.47
C VAL A 443 -11.07 -41.51 26.23
N GLU A 444 -12.21 -42.18 26.08
CA GLU A 444 -12.52 -42.92 24.86
C GLU A 444 -12.78 -41.99 23.66
N GLU A 445 -13.43 -40.83 23.88
CA GLU A 445 -13.59 -39.75 22.90
C GLU A 445 -12.22 -39.26 22.36
N TRP A 446 -11.25 -38.99 23.25
CA TRP A 446 -9.88 -38.63 22.84
C TRP A 446 -9.11 -39.77 22.13
N LYS A 447 -9.33 -41.03 22.52
CA LYS A 447 -8.77 -42.19 21.82
C LYS A 447 -9.41 -42.43 20.45
N GLU A 448 -10.66 -42.04 20.26
CA GLU A 448 -11.35 -42.08 18.97
C GLU A 448 -10.77 -41.01 18.03
N ALA A 449 -10.63 -39.77 18.51
CA ALA A 449 -9.94 -38.69 17.78
C ALA A 449 -8.50 -39.07 17.36
N LEU A 450 -7.71 -39.69 18.24
CA LEU A 450 -6.37 -40.18 17.86
C LEU A 450 -6.41 -41.32 16.83
N ARG A 451 -7.37 -42.24 16.89
CA ARG A 451 -7.52 -43.30 15.88
C ARG A 451 -7.95 -42.74 14.52
N GLU A 452 -8.81 -41.73 14.53
CA GLU A 452 -9.28 -41.04 13.33
C GLU A 452 -8.16 -40.22 12.67
N VAL A 453 -7.42 -39.38 13.42
CA VAL A 453 -6.31 -38.61 12.85
C VAL A 453 -5.19 -39.52 12.33
N CYS A 454 -4.91 -40.64 13.01
CA CYS A 454 -4.02 -41.70 12.52
C CYS A 454 -4.56 -42.48 11.32
N SER A 455 -5.72 -42.12 10.76
CA SER A 455 -6.30 -42.68 9.54
C SER A 455 -6.35 -41.69 8.37
N LEU A 456 -5.93 -40.44 8.59
CA LEU A 456 -5.77 -39.43 7.54
C LEU A 456 -4.43 -39.59 6.80
N ARG A 457 -4.32 -39.02 5.58
CA ARG A 457 -3.03 -38.82 4.91
C ARG A 457 -2.28 -37.68 5.60
N GLY A 458 -1.08 -37.98 6.06
CA GLY A 458 -0.15 -37.04 6.70
C GLY A 458 1.23 -37.68 6.80
N TRP A 459 2.21 -36.93 7.30
CA TRP A 459 3.63 -37.29 7.20
C TRP A 459 4.18 -37.94 8.47
N GLN A 460 5.10 -38.90 8.33
CA GLN A 460 5.90 -39.50 9.38
C GLN A 460 7.36 -39.00 9.27
N SER A 461 7.84 -38.27 10.29
CA SER A 461 9.12 -37.56 10.20
C SER A 461 10.39 -38.41 10.13
N GLU A 462 10.25 -39.74 10.16
CA GLU A 462 11.35 -40.71 10.07
C GLU A 462 11.30 -41.53 8.77
N LYS A 463 10.24 -41.38 7.96
CA LYS A 463 9.95 -42.24 6.80
C LYS A 463 9.74 -41.42 5.53
N ASP A 464 9.07 -40.28 5.62
CA ASP A 464 8.93 -39.33 4.51
C ASP A 464 10.20 -38.46 4.40
N GLU A 465 10.52 -38.03 3.17
CA GLU A 465 11.74 -37.25 2.83
C GLU A 465 13.07 -37.84 3.38
N ASN A 466 13.14 -39.17 3.54
CA ASN A 466 14.26 -39.89 4.15
C ASN A 466 14.63 -39.41 5.58
N GLY A 467 13.67 -38.83 6.32
CA GLY A 467 13.86 -38.36 7.69
C GLY A 467 14.46 -36.95 7.82
N TYR A 468 14.65 -36.21 6.73
CA TYR A 468 15.18 -34.85 6.80
C TYR A 468 14.08 -33.83 7.13
N GLU A 469 14.04 -33.38 8.38
CA GLU A 469 13.04 -32.42 8.89
C GLU A 469 12.92 -31.14 8.05
N GLY A 470 14.03 -30.63 7.50
CA GLY A 470 14.04 -29.46 6.61
C GLY A 470 13.46 -29.70 5.21
N ALA A 471 13.56 -30.93 4.70
CA ALA A 471 12.89 -31.32 3.46
C ALA A 471 11.40 -31.56 3.75
N LEU A 472 11.08 -32.25 4.85
CA LEU A 472 9.70 -32.47 5.31
C LEU A 472 8.94 -31.15 5.51
N VAL A 473 9.52 -30.15 6.16
CA VAL A 473 8.86 -28.83 6.30
C VAL A 473 8.70 -28.14 4.95
N LYS A 474 9.63 -28.30 4.01
CA LYS A 474 9.41 -27.82 2.63
C LYS A 474 8.27 -28.56 1.95
N THR A 475 8.16 -29.88 2.04
CA THR A 475 7.05 -30.65 1.47
C THR A 475 5.70 -30.30 2.14
N ILE A 476 5.67 -30.06 3.46
CA ILE A 476 4.46 -29.59 4.17
C ILE A 476 4.10 -28.17 3.71
N VAL A 477 5.05 -27.25 3.65
CA VAL A 477 4.79 -25.88 3.18
C VAL A 477 4.43 -25.87 1.70
N GLU A 478 5.00 -26.73 0.85
CA GLU A 478 4.63 -26.82 -0.56
C GLU A 478 3.22 -27.41 -0.73
N GLU A 479 2.80 -28.40 0.06
CA GLU A 479 1.41 -28.91 0.07
C GLU A 479 0.42 -27.85 0.62
N VAL A 480 0.74 -27.19 1.75
CA VAL A 480 -0.10 -26.15 2.37
C VAL A 480 -0.15 -24.88 1.52
N ARG A 481 0.98 -24.45 0.95
CA ARG A 481 1.06 -23.36 -0.02
C ARG A 481 0.43 -23.75 -1.34
N SER A 482 0.36 -25.03 -1.73
CA SER A 482 -0.43 -25.48 -2.88
C SER A 482 -1.92 -25.28 -2.62
N GLU A 483 -2.42 -25.86 -1.53
CA GLU A 483 -3.82 -25.77 -1.09
C GLU A 483 -4.29 -24.31 -0.94
N LEU A 484 -3.46 -23.43 -0.35
CA LEU A 484 -3.75 -22.00 -0.21
C LEU A 484 -3.44 -21.19 -1.49
N TYR A 485 -2.18 -21.17 -1.94
CA TYR A 485 -1.63 -20.21 -2.91
C TYR A 485 -0.99 -20.83 -4.17
N GLY A 486 -1.17 -22.13 -4.41
CA GLY A 486 -0.42 -22.93 -5.39
C GLY A 486 -0.14 -22.21 -6.70
N THR A 487 1.16 -22.01 -6.96
CA THR A 487 1.70 -21.16 -8.04
C THR A 487 1.05 -19.77 -8.16
N SER A 488 1.13 -18.92 -7.11
CA SER A 488 0.99 -17.45 -7.15
C SER A 488 -0.40 -16.87 -7.44
N GLN A 489 -0.78 -15.72 -6.84
CA GLN A 489 -2.04 -15.04 -7.18
C GLN A 489 -2.12 -14.48 -8.61
N LEU A 490 -0.98 -14.45 -9.33
CA LEU A 490 -0.91 -14.13 -10.77
C LEU A 490 -0.71 -15.35 -11.67
N ILE A 491 -0.51 -16.56 -11.12
CA ILE A 491 -0.26 -17.80 -11.91
C ILE A 491 -1.22 -18.97 -11.51
N LYS A 492 -1.92 -18.90 -10.36
CA LYS A 492 -3.04 -19.78 -9.96
C LYS A 492 -4.30 -19.51 -10.79
N GLU A 493 -4.28 -18.49 -11.63
CA GLU A 493 -5.24 -18.27 -12.72
C GLU A 493 -4.72 -18.77 -14.09
N LEU A 494 -3.48 -19.28 -14.17
CA LEU A 494 -2.75 -19.54 -15.41
C LEU A 494 -2.34 -21.01 -15.54
N MET A 495 -3.36 -21.88 -15.50
CA MET A 495 -3.21 -23.32 -15.76
C MET A 495 -2.41 -23.58 -17.04
N GLY A 496 -1.44 -24.49 -16.96
CA GLY A 496 -0.68 -24.95 -18.12
C GLY A 496 0.42 -24.02 -18.63
N ILE A 497 0.73 -22.91 -17.94
CA ILE A 497 1.78 -21.98 -18.41
C ILE A 497 3.20 -22.48 -18.07
N ASP A 498 3.44 -23.14 -16.94
CA ASP A 498 4.79 -23.54 -16.52
C ASP A 498 5.49 -24.45 -17.54
N GLU A 499 4.80 -25.48 -18.06
CA GLU A 499 5.34 -26.36 -19.12
C GLU A 499 5.69 -25.57 -20.39
N ARG A 500 4.85 -24.60 -20.79
CA ARG A 500 5.08 -23.74 -21.98
C ARG A 500 6.27 -22.81 -21.76
N VAL A 501 6.44 -22.30 -20.54
CA VAL A 501 7.60 -21.49 -20.16
C VAL A 501 8.86 -22.35 -20.16
N GLU A 502 8.82 -23.60 -19.68
CA GLU A 502 9.96 -24.52 -19.76
C GLU A 502 10.32 -24.92 -21.19
N GLN A 503 9.33 -25.20 -22.04
CA GLN A 503 9.52 -25.43 -23.48
C GLN A 503 10.27 -24.25 -24.13
N ILE A 504 9.86 -22.99 -23.88
CA ILE A 504 10.56 -21.81 -24.42
C ILE A 504 11.92 -21.60 -23.72
N THR A 505 12.03 -21.84 -22.40
CA THR A 505 13.30 -21.76 -21.66
C THR A 505 14.34 -22.74 -22.22
N SER A 506 13.92 -23.90 -22.74
CA SER A 506 14.83 -24.89 -23.36
C SER A 506 15.56 -24.35 -24.60
N TRP A 507 15.04 -23.31 -25.24
CA TRP A 507 15.68 -22.62 -26.36
C TRP A 507 16.65 -21.52 -25.92
N ILE A 508 16.80 -21.28 -24.61
CA ILE A 508 17.50 -20.15 -24.00
C ILE A 508 18.48 -20.68 -22.92
N ASP A 509 19.48 -21.46 -23.34
CA ASP A 509 20.50 -22.01 -22.44
C ASP A 509 21.48 -20.94 -21.91
N VAL A 510 22.03 -21.21 -20.72
CA VAL A 510 22.88 -20.30 -19.91
C VAL A 510 24.26 -20.03 -20.57
N LYS A 511 24.57 -20.67 -21.70
CA LYS A 511 25.84 -20.55 -22.42
C LYS A 511 25.80 -19.62 -23.65
N PHE A 512 24.68 -18.96 -23.95
CA PHE A 512 24.59 -18.13 -25.16
C PHE A 512 25.47 -16.87 -25.14
N ASN A 513 26.33 -16.77 -26.15
CA ASN A 513 27.04 -15.55 -26.52
C ASN A 513 26.31 -14.73 -27.60
N ASP A 514 25.34 -15.32 -28.32
CA ASP A 514 24.64 -14.68 -29.44
C ASP A 514 23.37 -13.94 -28.97
N THR A 515 22.94 -12.93 -29.75
CA THR A 515 21.63 -12.29 -29.57
C THR A 515 20.51 -13.25 -29.98
N ARG A 516 19.36 -13.22 -29.29
CA ARG A 516 18.17 -14.03 -29.63
C ARG A 516 16.88 -13.23 -29.65
N ILE A 517 16.07 -13.44 -30.67
CA ILE A 517 14.72 -12.90 -30.81
C ILE A 517 13.70 -14.04 -30.76
N VAL A 518 12.80 -14.01 -29.78
CA VAL A 518 11.79 -15.05 -29.53
C VAL A 518 10.40 -14.50 -29.85
N GLY A 519 9.79 -15.00 -30.93
CA GLY A 519 8.46 -14.60 -31.36
C GLY A 519 7.36 -15.53 -30.83
N ILE A 520 6.51 -15.00 -29.95
CA ILE A 520 5.35 -15.68 -29.36
C ILE A 520 4.09 -15.21 -30.09
N TRP A 521 3.43 -16.09 -30.81
CA TRP A 521 2.26 -15.76 -31.63
C TRP A 521 1.08 -16.70 -31.40
N GLY A 522 -0.06 -16.40 -32.01
CA GLY A 522 -1.30 -17.16 -31.86
C GLY A 522 -2.53 -16.26 -31.70
N ASN A 523 -3.68 -16.89 -31.47
CA ASN A 523 -4.99 -16.22 -31.45
C ASN A 523 -5.14 -15.19 -30.32
N ILE A 524 -6.20 -14.37 -30.38
CA ILE A 524 -6.48 -13.34 -29.37
C ILE A 524 -7.10 -13.98 -28.11
N GLY A 525 -6.82 -13.43 -26.92
CA GLY A 525 -7.32 -13.94 -25.64
C GLY A 525 -6.69 -15.24 -25.14
N VAL A 526 -5.70 -15.80 -25.86
CA VAL A 526 -5.05 -17.10 -25.54
C VAL A 526 -3.90 -16.99 -24.51
N GLY A 527 -3.61 -15.80 -23.99
CA GLY A 527 -2.59 -15.58 -22.96
C GLY A 527 -1.15 -15.34 -23.45
N LYS A 528 -0.95 -14.84 -24.68
CA LYS A 528 0.40 -14.52 -25.23
C LYS A 528 1.19 -13.56 -24.33
N THR A 529 0.64 -12.38 -24.06
CA THR A 529 1.21 -11.36 -23.16
C THR A 529 1.55 -11.97 -21.80
N THR A 530 0.67 -12.82 -21.27
CA THR A 530 0.86 -13.47 -19.98
C THR A 530 2.01 -14.46 -19.98
N LEU A 531 2.09 -15.34 -20.99
CA LEU A 531 3.21 -16.27 -21.19
C LEU A 531 4.53 -15.52 -21.37
N ALA A 532 4.53 -14.45 -22.16
CA ALA A 532 5.70 -13.61 -22.41
C ALA A 532 6.15 -12.83 -21.16
N ARG A 533 5.20 -12.37 -20.33
CA ARG A 533 5.45 -11.69 -19.05
C ARG A 533 6.01 -12.65 -17.99
N VAL A 534 5.48 -13.89 -17.89
CA VAL A 534 6.05 -14.92 -17.01
C VAL A 534 7.46 -15.31 -17.46
N LEU A 535 7.69 -15.47 -18.77
CA LEU A 535 9.02 -15.72 -19.34
C LEU A 535 9.99 -14.56 -19.08
N TYR A 536 9.55 -13.31 -19.29
CA TYR A 536 10.33 -12.11 -19.01
C TYR A 536 10.72 -12.01 -17.53
N ASN A 537 9.77 -12.22 -16.62
CA ASN A 537 10.03 -12.23 -15.18
C ASN A 537 11.00 -13.36 -14.77
N LYS A 538 10.87 -14.55 -15.38
CA LYS A 538 11.80 -15.68 -15.16
C LYS A 538 13.22 -15.40 -15.67
N LEU A 539 13.36 -14.60 -16.73
CA LEU A 539 14.66 -14.23 -17.32
C LEU A 539 15.28 -12.96 -16.73
N SER A 540 14.48 -12.03 -16.19
CA SER A 540 14.92 -10.69 -15.76
C SER A 540 16.07 -10.72 -14.76
N ILE A 541 16.07 -11.72 -13.86
CA ILE A 541 17.12 -12.00 -12.87
C ILE A 541 18.53 -12.19 -13.45
N HIS A 542 18.66 -12.36 -14.78
CA HIS A 542 19.93 -12.54 -15.49
C HIS A 542 20.39 -11.31 -16.30
N PHE A 543 19.67 -10.18 -16.23
CA PHE A 543 19.95 -8.98 -17.03
C PHE A 543 19.94 -7.71 -16.18
N LYS A 544 20.93 -6.83 -16.38
CA LYS A 544 21.01 -5.53 -15.70
C LYS A 544 20.10 -4.47 -16.35
N HIS A 545 19.89 -4.57 -17.66
CA HIS A 545 19.15 -3.60 -18.43
C HIS A 545 17.89 -4.25 -18.97
N LEU A 546 16.75 -3.70 -18.54
CA LEU A 546 15.42 -4.25 -18.72
C LEU A 546 14.53 -3.17 -19.36
N SER A 547 13.71 -3.56 -20.32
CA SER A 547 12.64 -2.72 -20.88
C SER A 547 11.40 -3.57 -21.14
N PHE A 548 10.22 -3.01 -20.92
CA PHE A 548 8.93 -3.64 -21.24
C PHE A 548 8.04 -2.63 -21.94
N VAL A 549 7.82 -2.85 -23.23
CA VAL A 549 7.01 -1.99 -24.09
C VAL A 549 5.69 -2.69 -24.37
N ALA A 550 4.64 -2.28 -23.64
CA ALA A 550 3.31 -2.83 -23.74
C ALA A 550 2.49 -2.21 -24.90
N ASN A 551 1.49 -2.94 -25.40
CA ASN A 551 0.47 -2.46 -26.35
C ASN A 551 1.06 -1.65 -27.53
N ILE A 552 2.11 -2.16 -28.19
CA ILE A 552 2.86 -1.41 -29.20
C ILE A 552 1.99 -0.96 -30.36
N ARG A 553 1.17 -1.87 -30.91
CA ARG A 553 0.25 -1.58 -32.02
C ARG A 553 -0.71 -0.44 -31.70
N GLU A 554 -1.33 -0.46 -30.52
CA GLU A 554 -2.28 0.56 -30.07
C GLU A 554 -1.57 1.90 -29.80
N THR A 555 -0.40 1.85 -29.14
CA THR A 555 0.34 3.06 -28.78
C THR A 555 0.99 3.71 -29.99
N SER A 556 1.45 2.95 -30.99
CA SER A 556 1.92 3.51 -32.26
C SER A 556 0.76 4.17 -33.03
N LEU A 557 -0.42 3.55 -33.05
CA LEU A 557 -1.63 4.08 -33.70
C LEU A 557 -2.22 5.32 -33.01
N HIS A 558 -2.07 5.47 -31.68
CA HIS A 558 -2.72 6.54 -30.91
C HIS A 558 -1.78 7.62 -30.35
N LYS A 559 -0.49 7.33 -30.18
CA LYS A 559 0.52 8.26 -29.65
C LYS A 559 1.74 8.43 -30.56
N GLY A 560 1.77 7.73 -31.69
CA GLY A 560 2.91 7.67 -32.60
C GLY A 560 4.07 6.84 -32.05
N ILE A 561 4.85 6.25 -32.95
CA ILE A 561 6.04 5.45 -32.62
C ILE A 561 7.09 6.23 -31.78
N GLU A 562 7.13 7.57 -31.92
CA GLU A 562 7.95 8.47 -31.11
C GLU A 562 7.61 8.49 -29.60
N CYS A 563 6.43 8.01 -29.19
CA CYS A 563 6.10 7.81 -27.78
C CYS A 563 6.81 6.57 -27.23
N LEU A 564 6.76 5.47 -27.97
CA LEU A 564 7.36 4.19 -27.61
C LEU A 564 8.89 4.26 -27.63
N GLN A 565 9.46 5.00 -28.59
CA GLN A 565 10.90 5.30 -28.62
C GLN A 565 11.37 6.08 -27.38
N ARG A 566 10.57 7.00 -26.84
CA ARG A 566 10.91 7.72 -25.60
C ARG A 566 10.86 6.80 -24.38
N GLN A 567 9.78 6.04 -24.20
CA GLN A 567 9.68 5.02 -23.15
C GLN A 567 10.91 4.09 -23.13
N LEU A 568 11.36 3.62 -24.29
CA LEU A 568 12.51 2.74 -24.42
C LEU A 568 13.88 3.43 -24.17
N ILE A 569 13.96 4.77 -24.28
CA ILE A 569 15.14 5.58 -23.89
C ILE A 569 15.15 5.86 -22.38
N ASP A 570 13.97 6.09 -21.79
CA ASP A 570 13.76 6.54 -20.41
C ASP A 570 13.59 5.40 -19.39
N ASP A 571 13.36 4.17 -19.86
CA ASP A 571 13.54 2.93 -19.10
C ASP A 571 14.95 2.83 -18.46
N LYS A 572 15.23 1.74 -17.70
CA LYS A 572 16.54 1.47 -17.05
C LYS A 572 17.71 1.17 -18.02
N LEU A 573 17.63 1.73 -19.23
CA LEU A 573 18.59 1.80 -20.32
C LEU A 573 19.35 3.13 -20.38
N ARG A 574 18.89 4.21 -19.74
CA ARG A 574 19.52 5.55 -19.77
C ARG A 574 20.88 5.61 -19.04
N SER A 575 21.61 6.71 -19.25
CA SER A 575 22.85 7.11 -18.55
C SER A 575 22.94 8.66 -18.57
N PRO A 576 23.55 9.34 -17.57
CA PRO A 576 23.33 10.78 -17.37
C PRO A 576 23.83 11.74 -18.47
N ASN A 577 24.63 11.30 -19.43
CA ASN A 577 25.42 12.17 -20.32
C ASN A 577 24.98 12.17 -21.80
N ASP A 578 23.91 11.45 -22.17
CA ASP A 578 23.51 11.30 -23.58
C ASP A 578 22.72 12.53 -24.11
N VAL A 579 23.45 13.56 -24.55
CA VAL A 579 22.90 14.75 -25.23
C VAL A 579 22.95 14.59 -26.75
N SER A 580 21.89 14.02 -27.34
CA SER A 580 21.73 13.87 -28.80
C SER A 580 20.31 14.23 -29.24
N ILE A 581 20.18 14.79 -30.43
CA ILE A 581 18.91 15.26 -31.01
C ILE A 581 18.18 14.14 -31.77
N ASP A 582 18.89 13.11 -32.23
CA ASP A 582 18.32 11.95 -32.93
C ASP A 582 18.05 10.78 -31.97
N LYS A 583 16.77 10.53 -31.69
CA LYS A 583 16.27 9.42 -30.84
C LYS A 583 16.77 8.05 -31.31
N ILE A 584 16.88 7.83 -32.63
CA ILE A 584 17.31 6.56 -33.21
C ILE A 584 18.80 6.32 -32.94
N SER A 585 19.61 7.39 -32.97
CA SER A 585 21.04 7.32 -32.59
C SER A 585 21.24 6.90 -31.12
N VAL A 586 20.36 7.35 -30.21
CA VAL A 586 20.43 7.03 -28.77
C VAL A 586 20.02 5.58 -28.51
N ILE A 587 18.88 5.13 -29.06
CA ILE A 587 18.44 3.72 -28.94
C ILE A 587 19.53 2.76 -29.43
N LYS A 588 20.15 3.09 -30.56
CA LYS A 588 21.27 2.33 -31.14
C LYS A 588 22.51 2.33 -30.24
N SER A 589 22.89 3.46 -29.64
CA SER A 589 24.07 3.53 -28.77
C SER A 589 23.87 2.74 -27.47
N GLN A 590 22.64 2.74 -26.93
CA GLN A 590 22.28 1.94 -25.75
C GLN A 590 22.35 0.43 -26.06
N PHE A 591 21.68 -0.03 -27.13
CA PHE A 591 21.65 -1.45 -27.48
C PHE A 591 23.00 -2.04 -27.92
N MET A 592 23.87 -1.27 -28.58
CA MET A 592 25.19 -1.76 -29.00
C MET A 592 26.14 -2.00 -27.82
N ASN A 593 25.93 -1.30 -26.69
CA ASN A 593 26.84 -1.32 -25.55
C ASN A 593 26.35 -2.14 -24.35
N LYS A 594 25.03 -2.24 -24.14
CA LYS A 594 24.42 -2.86 -22.95
C LYS A 594 23.84 -4.25 -23.31
N LYS A 595 23.98 -5.25 -22.41
CA LYS A 595 23.31 -6.56 -22.55
C LYS A 595 21.88 -6.40 -22.03
N VAL A 596 20.88 -6.57 -22.88
CA VAL A 596 19.48 -6.22 -22.58
C VAL A 596 18.54 -7.43 -22.59
N LEU A 597 17.46 -7.33 -21.81
CA LEU A 597 16.23 -8.11 -21.98
C LEU A 597 15.10 -7.12 -22.28
N VAL A 598 14.48 -7.27 -23.46
CA VAL A 598 13.36 -6.43 -23.91
C VAL A 598 12.14 -7.30 -24.16
N LEU A 599 10.98 -6.91 -23.65
CA LEU A 599 9.69 -7.48 -24.04
C LEU A 599 8.90 -6.45 -24.84
N LEU A 600 8.56 -6.81 -26.09
CA LEU A 600 7.73 -6.04 -27.00
C LEU A 600 6.38 -6.73 -27.14
N ASP A 601 5.31 -6.14 -26.61
CA ASP A 601 3.98 -6.77 -26.55
C ASP A 601 2.97 -6.16 -27.54
N ASP A 602 2.20 -7.04 -28.16
CA ASP A 602 1.19 -6.77 -29.20
C ASP A 602 1.70 -5.86 -30.34
N ILE A 603 2.66 -6.38 -31.10
CA ILE A 603 3.16 -5.76 -32.33
C ILE A 603 2.68 -6.54 -33.55
N ASP A 604 2.06 -5.87 -34.53
CA ASP A 604 1.56 -6.51 -35.76
C ASP A 604 2.20 -5.94 -37.05
N ALA A 605 2.98 -4.86 -36.95
CA ALA A 605 3.59 -4.14 -38.08
C ALA A 605 5.12 -4.10 -38.01
N ILE A 606 5.78 -4.43 -39.14
CA ILE A 606 7.24 -4.49 -39.25
C ILE A 606 7.91 -3.11 -39.18
N THR A 607 7.18 -2.04 -39.48
CA THR A 607 7.65 -0.64 -39.37
C THR A 607 7.92 -0.25 -37.92
N ASP A 608 7.01 -0.57 -37.01
CA ASP A 608 7.16 -0.29 -35.58
C ASP A 608 8.35 -1.06 -34.98
N PHE A 609 8.52 -2.32 -35.40
CA PHE A 609 9.62 -3.17 -34.94
C PHE A 609 10.99 -2.59 -35.34
N ASN A 610 11.13 -2.23 -36.62
CA ASN A 610 12.34 -1.60 -37.15
C ASN A 610 12.59 -0.21 -36.54
N ALA A 611 11.56 0.50 -36.08
CA ALA A 611 11.70 1.78 -35.41
C ALA A 611 12.10 1.69 -33.92
N LEU A 612 11.87 0.53 -33.28
CA LEU A 612 12.21 0.29 -31.87
C LEU A 612 13.53 -0.48 -31.69
N ILE A 613 13.79 -1.50 -32.52
CA ILE A 613 14.99 -2.36 -32.41
C ILE A 613 16.03 -2.05 -33.50
N GLY A 614 15.62 -1.46 -34.63
CA GLY A 614 16.49 -1.21 -35.77
C GLY A 614 16.83 -2.48 -36.55
N ASP A 615 18.12 -2.66 -36.84
CA ASP A 615 18.66 -3.91 -37.40
C ASP A 615 19.27 -4.75 -36.27
N ILE A 616 19.25 -6.08 -36.38
CA ILE A 616 19.77 -6.99 -35.33
C ILE A 616 21.25 -6.72 -34.97
N SER A 617 22.03 -6.13 -35.86
CA SER A 617 23.40 -5.65 -35.59
C SER A 617 23.49 -4.52 -34.55
N TRP A 618 22.38 -3.88 -34.19
CA TRP A 618 22.33 -2.87 -33.12
C TRP A 618 22.28 -3.52 -31.75
N VAL A 619 21.83 -4.77 -31.64
CA VAL A 619 21.58 -5.45 -30.37
C VAL A 619 22.80 -6.29 -29.95
N LYS A 620 23.46 -5.88 -28.87
CA LYS A 620 24.67 -6.52 -28.36
C LYS A 620 24.49 -8.02 -28.09
N ALA A 621 25.47 -8.78 -28.57
CA ALA A 621 25.57 -10.24 -28.43
C ALA A 621 25.28 -10.72 -26.98
N GLY A 622 24.41 -11.72 -26.87
CA GLY A 622 23.92 -12.27 -25.60
C GLY A 622 22.63 -11.62 -25.10
N SER A 623 22.11 -10.58 -25.77
CA SER A 623 20.82 -9.95 -25.41
C SER A 623 19.61 -10.77 -25.90
N ILE A 624 18.46 -10.60 -25.25
CA ILE A 624 17.21 -11.29 -25.61
C ILE A 624 16.12 -10.26 -25.90
N VAL A 625 15.41 -10.44 -27.00
CA VAL A 625 14.18 -9.71 -27.33
C VAL A 625 13.02 -10.70 -27.42
N ILE A 626 12.04 -10.57 -26.54
CA ILE A 626 10.79 -11.33 -26.58
C ILE A 626 9.75 -10.47 -27.32
N VAL A 627 9.03 -11.04 -28.27
CA VAL A 627 8.06 -10.32 -29.09
C VAL A 627 6.73 -11.06 -29.11
N THR A 628 5.61 -10.38 -28.84
CA THR A 628 4.26 -10.98 -28.96
C THR A 628 3.45 -10.35 -30.09
N THR A 629 2.69 -11.19 -30.80
CA THR A 629 1.96 -10.75 -32.01
C THR A 629 0.74 -11.62 -32.33
N ARG A 630 -0.22 -11.06 -33.07
CA ARG A 630 -1.36 -11.80 -33.65
C ARG A 630 -1.03 -12.22 -35.09
N ASN A 631 -0.18 -11.45 -35.77
CA ASN A 631 0.13 -11.59 -37.18
C ASN A 631 1.25 -12.63 -37.44
N LYS A 632 0.89 -13.81 -37.97
CA LYS A 632 1.89 -14.82 -38.39
C LYS A 632 2.86 -14.31 -39.47
N LYS A 633 2.44 -13.39 -40.35
CA LYS A 633 3.33 -12.82 -41.37
C LYS A 633 4.43 -11.95 -40.76
N PHE A 634 4.12 -11.21 -39.70
CA PHE A 634 5.11 -10.43 -38.95
C PHE A 634 6.22 -11.34 -38.38
N ILE A 635 5.88 -12.52 -37.85
CA ILE A 635 6.86 -13.51 -37.36
C ILE A 635 7.82 -14.00 -38.47
N ASP A 636 7.35 -14.04 -39.72
CA ASP A 636 8.15 -14.45 -40.87
C ASP A 636 8.97 -13.27 -41.45
N GLU A 637 8.43 -12.05 -41.44
CA GLU A 637 9.09 -10.82 -41.90
C GLU A 637 10.17 -10.31 -40.91
N ALA A 638 9.93 -10.41 -39.61
CA ALA A 638 10.84 -9.96 -38.54
C ALA A 638 12.03 -10.89 -38.28
N LYS A 639 12.11 -12.04 -38.99
CA LYS A 639 13.22 -13.01 -38.94
C LYS A 639 13.62 -13.47 -37.52
N VAL A 640 12.64 -13.66 -36.64
CA VAL A 640 12.88 -14.13 -35.26
C VAL A 640 13.57 -15.50 -35.24
N ASP A 641 14.52 -15.72 -34.32
CA ASP A 641 15.28 -16.98 -34.18
C ASP A 641 14.37 -18.15 -33.83
N HIS A 642 13.41 -17.93 -32.92
CA HIS A 642 12.54 -18.96 -32.37
C HIS A 642 11.08 -18.53 -32.42
N LYS A 643 10.19 -19.48 -32.70
CA LYS A 643 8.76 -19.24 -32.99
C LYS A 643 7.90 -20.16 -32.13
N TYR A 644 7.10 -19.60 -31.22
CA TYR A 644 6.18 -20.34 -30.36
C TYR A 644 4.72 -20.00 -30.69
N GLU A 645 3.89 -20.99 -30.97
CA GLU A 645 2.44 -20.82 -31.16
C GLU A 645 1.70 -21.14 -29.85
N VAL A 646 1.01 -20.16 -29.27
CA VAL A 646 0.31 -20.34 -27.99
C VAL A 646 -1.03 -21.03 -28.21
N ASN A 647 -1.06 -22.31 -27.89
CA ASN A 647 -2.26 -23.15 -27.93
C ASN A 647 -3.30 -22.77 -26.88
N LYS A 648 -4.54 -23.19 -27.09
CA LYS A 648 -5.63 -23.04 -26.11
C LYS A 648 -5.39 -23.90 -24.85
N LEU A 649 -6.24 -23.73 -23.83
CA LEU A 649 -6.29 -24.65 -22.68
C LEU A 649 -6.98 -25.97 -23.06
N THR A 650 -6.54 -27.07 -22.44
CA THR A 650 -7.25 -28.35 -22.45
C THR A 650 -8.56 -28.25 -21.65
N LEU A 651 -9.47 -29.20 -21.83
CA LEU A 651 -10.77 -29.20 -21.16
C LEU A 651 -10.65 -29.25 -19.62
N ASN A 652 -9.63 -29.94 -19.09
CA ASN A 652 -9.40 -30.04 -17.64
C ASN A 652 -8.85 -28.73 -17.06
N GLU A 653 -7.82 -28.14 -17.69
CA GLU A 653 -7.30 -26.82 -17.31
C GLU A 653 -8.38 -25.74 -17.38
N SER A 654 -9.23 -25.82 -18.40
CA SER A 654 -10.35 -24.89 -18.60
C SER A 654 -11.41 -25.02 -17.51
N LEU A 655 -11.73 -26.26 -17.09
CA LEU A 655 -12.68 -26.51 -16.01
C LEU A 655 -12.16 -26.01 -14.67
N ILE A 656 -10.87 -26.21 -14.38
CA ILE A 656 -10.23 -25.69 -13.16
C ILE A 656 -10.24 -24.17 -13.16
N LEU A 657 -9.83 -23.52 -14.26
CA LEU A 657 -9.84 -22.06 -14.37
C LEU A 657 -11.25 -21.47 -14.22
N PHE A 658 -12.23 -22.00 -14.95
CA PHE A 658 -13.62 -21.58 -14.82
C PHE A 658 -14.13 -21.76 -13.39
N SER A 659 -13.84 -22.89 -12.75
CA SER A 659 -14.28 -23.17 -11.38
C SER A 659 -13.65 -22.23 -10.35
N ARG A 660 -12.37 -21.85 -10.52
CA ARG A 660 -11.69 -20.88 -9.64
C ARG A 660 -12.41 -19.53 -9.67
N HIS A 661 -12.85 -19.07 -10.84
CA HIS A 661 -13.61 -17.83 -10.96
C HIS A 661 -15.09 -17.95 -10.56
N ALA A 662 -15.76 -19.06 -10.90
CA ALA A 662 -17.19 -19.27 -10.63
C ALA A 662 -17.51 -19.68 -9.18
N PHE A 663 -16.57 -20.34 -8.49
CA PHE A 663 -16.81 -20.99 -7.19
C PHE A 663 -15.71 -20.77 -6.14
N GLN A 664 -14.61 -20.08 -6.48
CA GLN A 664 -13.39 -20.00 -5.66
C GLN A 664 -12.81 -21.39 -5.30
N LYS A 665 -12.98 -22.38 -6.20
CA LYS A 665 -12.56 -23.77 -6.03
C LYS A 665 -12.08 -24.36 -7.36
N ASP A 666 -11.21 -25.35 -7.31
CA ASP A 666 -10.65 -25.99 -8.50
C ASP A 666 -11.63 -26.94 -9.24
N TYR A 667 -12.87 -27.06 -8.75
CA TYR A 667 -13.89 -27.98 -9.24
C TYR A 667 -15.32 -27.40 -9.08
N PRO A 668 -16.29 -27.83 -9.91
CA PRO A 668 -17.68 -27.38 -9.78
C PRO A 668 -18.36 -27.79 -8.47
N ILE A 669 -19.24 -26.92 -7.96
CA ILE A 669 -20.09 -27.24 -6.82
C ILE A 669 -21.24 -28.19 -7.24
N LYS A 670 -21.60 -29.11 -6.34
CA LYS A 670 -22.61 -30.14 -6.58
C LYS A 670 -23.96 -29.55 -7.04
N GLY A 671 -24.45 -30.02 -8.18
CA GLY A 671 -25.63 -29.50 -8.88
C GLY A 671 -25.32 -28.56 -10.06
N TYR A 672 -24.07 -28.11 -10.21
CA TYR A 672 -23.62 -27.23 -11.30
C TYR A 672 -22.63 -27.90 -12.27
N GLU A 673 -22.29 -29.18 -12.07
CA GLU A 673 -21.28 -29.91 -12.84
C GLU A 673 -21.60 -29.92 -14.34
N ILE A 674 -22.85 -30.25 -14.70
CA ILE A 674 -23.33 -30.32 -16.08
C ILE A 674 -23.26 -28.94 -16.77
N LEU A 675 -23.63 -27.88 -16.05
CA LEU A 675 -23.59 -26.50 -16.56
C LEU A 675 -22.14 -26.03 -16.75
N SER A 676 -21.28 -26.33 -15.78
CA SER A 676 -19.85 -26.00 -15.84
C SER A 676 -19.16 -26.69 -17.01
N HIS A 677 -19.40 -27.99 -17.21
CA HIS A 677 -18.87 -28.72 -18.38
C HIS A 677 -19.42 -28.18 -19.71
N SER A 678 -20.70 -27.77 -19.77
CA SER A 678 -21.29 -27.15 -20.96
C SER A 678 -20.62 -25.83 -21.29
N ILE A 679 -20.52 -24.90 -20.34
CA ILE A 679 -19.89 -23.58 -20.50
C ILE A 679 -18.41 -23.71 -20.90
N VAL A 680 -17.68 -24.63 -20.26
CA VAL A 680 -16.26 -24.92 -20.57
C VAL A 680 -16.09 -25.50 -21.99
N SER A 681 -17.04 -26.32 -22.45
CA SER A 681 -17.04 -26.84 -23.83
C SER A 681 -17.33 -25.75 -24.87
N ILE A 682 -18.28 -24.85 -24.59
CA ILE A 682 -18.66 -23.74 -25.50
C ILE A 682 -17.50 -22.74 -25.66
N THR A 683 -16.91 -22.31 -24.53
CA THR A 683 -15.77 -21.37 -24.48
C THR A 683 -14.47 -21.93 -25.07
N ALA A 684 -14.42 -23.24 -25.35
CA ALA A 684 -13.43 -23.89 -26.19
C ALA A 684 -11.97 -23.58 -25.82
N GLY A 685 -11.66 -23.53 -24.51
CA GLY A 685 -10.29 -23.40 -23.98
C GLY A 685 -9.69 -22.00 -24.01
N LEU A 686 -10.50 -20.93 -23.99
CA LEU A 686 -10.04 -19.53 -24.03
C LEU A 686 -9.94 -18.92 -22.62
N PRO A 687 -8.73 -18.65 -22.07
CA PRO A 687 -8.56 -18.19 -20.68
C PRO A 687 -9.42 -17.00 -20.28
N LEU A 688 -9.46 -15.94 -21.11
CA LEU A 688 -10.24 -14.73 -20.80
C LEU A 688 -11.75 -15.00 -20.70
N ALA A 689 -12.30 -15.81 -21.61
CA ALA A 689 -13.72 -16.14 -21.59
C ALA A 689 -14.07 -16.99 -20.35
N LEU A 690 -13.21 -17.95 -20.00
CA LEU A 690 -13.36 -18.76 -18.79
C LEU A 690 -13.31 -17.91 -17.51
N LYS A 691 -12.38 -16.95 -17.43
CA LYS A 691 -12.24 -16.01 -16.31
C LYS A 691 -13.45 -15.09 -16.18
N VAL A 692 -13.82 -14.36 -17.23
CA VAL A 692 -14.94 -13.39 -17.17
C VAL A 692 -16.29 -14.07 -16.96
N ILE A 693 -16.59 -15.17 -17.68
CA ILE A 693 -17.88 -15.87 -17.52
C ILE A 693 -17.94 -16.56 -16.16
N GLY A 694 -16.84 -17.10 -15.66
CA GLY A 694 -16.76 -17.61 -14.29
C GLY A 694 -17.06 -16.52 -13.26
N SER A 695 -16.34 -15.40 -13.32
CA SER A 695 -16.50 -14.27 -12.39
C SER A 695 -17.88 -13.60 -12.49
N CYS A 696 -18.52 -13.62 -13.66
CA CYS A 696 -19.91 -13.18 -13.86
C CYS A 696 -20.92 -14.10 -13.14
N LEU A 697 -20.63 -15.40 -13.10
CA LEU A 697 -21.47 -16.44 -12.50
C LEU A 697 -21.22 -16.67 -11.00
N TYR A 698 -20.21 -16.02 -10.43
CA TYR A 698 -19.88 -16.07 -9.01
C TYR A 698 -21.01 -15.52 -8.13
N GLU A 699 -21.34 -16.23 -7.05
CA GLU A 699 -22.49 -15.96 -6.16
C GLU A 699 -23.89 -15.91 -6.85
N GLN A 700 -23.99 -16.21 -8.14
CA GLN A 700 -25.24 -16.09 -8.90
C GLN A 700 -26.24 -17.23 -8.68
N SER A 701 -27.52 -16.91 -8.82
CA SER A 701 -28.61 -17.89 -8.75
C SER A 701 -28.55 -18.91 -9.89
N ARG A 702 -29.08 -20.12 -9.65
CA ARG A 702 -29.18 -21.17 -10.68
C ARG A 702 -30.03 -20.76 -11.89
N GLY A 703 -30.92 -19.77 -11.74
CA GLY A 703 -31.67 -19.18 -12.85
C GLY A 703 -30.76 -18.40 -13.82
N VAL A 704 -29.88 -17.55 -13.29
CA VAL A 704 -28.88 -16.80 -14.06
C VAL A 704 -27.91 -17.74 -14.77
N TRP A 705 -27.43 -18.78 -14.07
CA TRP A 705 -26.61 -19.85 -14.65
C TRP A 705 -27.27 -20.53 -15.86
N ASN A 706 -28.55 -20.89 -15.74
CA ASN A 706 -29.30 -21.48 -16.86
C ASN A 706 -29.51 -20.49 -18.01
N ASN A 707 -29.75 -19.21 -17.72
CA ASN A 707 -29.91 -18.14 -18.71
C ASN A 707 -28.64 -17.93 -19.53
N ILE A 708 -27.51 -17.68 -18.84
CA ILE A 708 -26.19 -17.47 -19.45
C ILE A 708 -25.74 -18.73 -20.21
N SER A 709 -25.94 -19.93 -19.67
CA SER A 709 -25.64 -21.18 -20.38
C SER A 709 -26.50 -21.36 -21.64
N LYS A 710 -27.74 -20.87 -21.68
CA LYS A 710 -28.58 -20.88 -22.88
C LYS A 710 -28.08 -19.86 -23.91
N LYS A 711 -27.87 -18.59 -23.50
CA LYS A 711 -27.29 -17.54 -24.35
C LYS A 711 -25.99 -18.02 -25.01
N LEU A 712 -25.11 -18.67 -24.24
CA LEU A 712 -23.84 -19.22 -24.73
C LEU A 712 -24.00 -20.33 -25.78
N MET A 713 -25.01 -21.21 -25.68
CA MET A 713 -25.27 -22.23 -26.71
C MET A 713 -25.77 -21.65 -28.04
N GLU A 714 -26.26 -20.42 -28.05
CA GLU A 714 -26.71 -19.71 -29.25
C GLU A 714 -25.56 -18.94 -29.94
N VAL A 715 -24.40 -18.80 -29.27
CA VAL A 715 -23.20 -18.15 -29.82
C VAL A 715 -22.39 -19.11 -30.69
N PRO A 716 -22.02 -18.75 -31.94
CA PRO A 716 -21.13 -19.55 -32.77
C PRO A 716 -19.77 -19.78 -32.11
N HIS A 717 -19.30 -21.03 -32.07
CA HIS A 717 -17.98 -21.38 -31.53
C HIS A 717 -16.88 -20.45 -32.07
N GLN A 718 -15.92 -20.12 -31.20
CA GLN A 718 -14.78 -19.23 -31.43
C GLN A 718 -15.05 -17.71 -31.44
N GLN A 719 -16.31 -17.24 -31.35
CA GLN A 719 -16.60 -15.79 -31.23
C GLN A 719 -16.43 -15.26 -29.79
N VAL A 720 -15.17 -15.08 -29.36
CA VAL A 720 -14.80 -14.68 -27.98
C VAL A 720 -15.56 -13.45 -27.48
N GLN A 721 -15.65 -12.41 -28.31
CA GLN A 721 -16.32 -11.15 -27.96
C GLN A 721 -17.82 -11.32 -27.71
N GLU A 722 -18.51 -12.19 -28.46
CA GLU A 722 -19.95 -12.40 -28.26
C GLU A 722 -20.24 -13.26 -27.01
N MET A 723 -19.30 -14.11 -26.60
CA MET A 723 -19.33 -14.79 -25.30
C MET A 723 -19.11 -13.80 -24.14
N LEU A 724 -18.18 -12.85 -24.29
CA LEU A 724 -17.91 -11.81 -23.30
C LEU A 724 -19.05 -10.77 -23.21
N ARG A 725 -19.71 -10.48 -24.34
CA ARG A 725 -20.89 -9.61 -24.43
C ARG A 725 -22.01 -10.07 -23.50
N ILE A 726 -22.22 -11.38 -23.35
CA ILE A 726 -23.24 -11.92 -22.44
C ILE A 726 -23.00 -11.46 -21.00
N CYS A 727 -21.75 -11.28 -20.57
CA CYS A 727 -21.43 -10.76 -19.23
C CYS A 727 -21.59 -9.23 -19.12
N TYR A 728 -21.39 -8.50 -20.22
CA TYR A 728 -21.72 -7.06 -20.30
C TYR A 728 -23.24 -6.82 -20.22
N GLU A 729 -24.05 -7.68 -20.84
CA GLU A 729 -25.52 -7.58 -20.85
C GLU A 729 -26.20 -7.93 -19.51
N GLU A 730 -25.45 -8.35 -18.49
CA GLU A 730 -25.95 -8.59 -17.12
C GLU A 730 -25.42 -7.53 -16.13
N LEU A 731 -24.66 -6.52 -16.60
CA LEU A 731 -24.31 -5.29 -15.87
C LEU A 731 -25.49 -4.31 -15.88
N ASP A 732 -25.60 -3.46 -14.85
CA ASP A 732 -26.58 -2.37 -14.87
C ASP A 732 -26.20 -1.23 -15.86
N ASP A 733 -27.15 -0.35 -16.17
CA ASP A 733 -26.96 0.73 -17.16
C ASP A 733 -25.76 1.67 -16.84
N MET A 734 -25.41 1.80 -15.55
CA MET A 734 -24.34 2.66 -15.04
C MET A 734 -22.98 1.94 -15.09
N GLU A 735 -22.95 0.66 -14.70
CA GLU A 735 -21.80 -0.24 -14.84
C GLU A 735 -21.42 -0.41 -16.32
N GLN A 736 -22.39 -0.48 -17.21
CA GLN A 736 -22.21 -0.41 -18.65
C GLN A 736 -21.55 0.91 -19.10
N GLN A 737 -21.97 2.07 -18.56
CA GLN A 737 -21.31 3.34 -18.90
C GLN A 737 -19.84 3.36 -18.45
N PHE A 738 -19.53 2.85 -17.24
CA PHE A 738 -18.15 2.73 -16.76
C PHE A 738 -17.30 1.85 -17.69
N PHE A 739 -17.82 0.68 -18.09
CA PHE A 739 -17.12 -0.23 -18.99
C PHE A 739 -16.82 0.41 -20.35
N LEU A 740 -17.81 1.09 -20.96
CA LEU A 740 -17.64 1.76 -22.26
C LEU A 740 -16.74 3.00 -22.18
N ASP A 741 -16.79 3.78 -21.10
CA ASP A 741 -15.90 4.92 -20.88
C ASP A 741 -14.43 4.46 -20.79
N ILE A 742 -14.16 3.37 -20.06
CA ILE A 742 -12.83 2.78 -19.96
C ILE A 742 -12.38 2.23 -21.32
N ALA A 743 -13.20 1.41 -21.99
CA ALA A 743 -12.90 0.80 -23.28
C ALA A 743 -12.62 1.81 -24.42
N CYS A 744 -13.20 3.01 -24.35
CA CYS A 744 -13.00 4.06 -25.35
C CYS A 744 -11.91 5.07 -25.01
N PHE A 745 -11.74 5.45 -23.73
CA PHE A 745 -10.91 6.62 -23.37
C PHE A 745 -9.95 6.43 -22.19
N LEU A 746 -10.33 5.70 -21.13
CA LEU A 746 -9.70 5.84 -19.80
C LEU A 746 -8.65 4.78 -19.43
N ILE A 747 -8.32 3.84 -20.33
CA ILE A 747 -7.25 2.85 -20.10
C ILE A 747 -5.90 3.55 -19.85
N GLY A 748 -5.22 3.17 -18.77
CA GLY A 748 -3.95 3.74 -18.32
C GLY A 748 -4.07 5.01 -17.49
N SER A 749 -5.27 5.53 -17.24
CA SER A 749 -5.49 6.64 -16.29
C SER A 749 -5.56 6.14 -14.84
N SER A 750 -5.08 6.95 -13.88
CA SER A 750 -5.34 6.71 -12.45
C SER A 750 -6.85 6.70 -12.19
N LYS A 751 -7.35 5.77 -11.37
CA LYS A 751 -8.79 5.59 -11.11
C LYS A 751 -9.47 6.82 -10.49
N GLN A 752 -8.71 7.74 -9.90
CA GLN A 752 -9.24 8.87 -9.13
C GLN A 752 -9.92 9.93 -10.02
N SER A 753 -9.33 10.31 -11.16
CA SER A 753 -9.94 11.28 -12.08
C SER A 753 -11.25 10.76 -12.70
N PRO A 754 -11.34 9.50 -13.18
CA PRO A 754 -12.62 8.89 -13.57
C PRO A 754 -13.64 8.87 -12.45
N THR A 755 -13.22 8.58 -11.22
CA THR A 755 -14.09 8.60 -10.04
C THR A 755 -14.77 9.96 -9.86
N TYR A 756 -14.04 11.08 -9.94
CA TYR A 756 -14.64 12.41 -9.86
C TYR A 756 -15.58 12.72 -11.04
N MET A 757 -15.22 12.33 -12.27
CA MET A 757 -16.08 12.53 -13.45
C MET A 757 -17.42 11.78 -13.30
N TRP A 758 -17.38 10.54 -12.85
CA TRP A 758 -18.54 9.69 -12.65
C TRP A 758 -19.42 10.14 -11.47
N ASP A 759 -18.82 10.50 -10.33
CA ASP A 759 -19.52 11.11 -9.19
C ASP A 759 -20.25 12.40 -9.62
N ALA A 760 -19.59 13.26 -10.40
CA ALA A 760 -20.19 14.46 -10.97
C ALA A 760 -21.28 14.20 -12.03
N CYS A 761 -21.37 12.99 -12.58
CA CYS A 761 -22.50 12.55 -13.42
C CYS A 761 -23.70 12.04 -12.60
N GLY A 762 -23.55 11.90 -11.28
CA GLY A 762 -24.55 11.27 -10.40
C GLY A 762 -24.45 9.74 -10.36
N PHE A 763 -23.30 9.19 -10.74
CA PHE A 763 -23.03 7.74 -10.71
C PHE A 763 -22.36 7.33 -9.39
N PHE A 764 -22.30 6.02 -9.10
CA PHE A 764 -21.70 5.44 -7.89
C PHE A 764 -20.36 4.74 -8.20
N PRO A 765 -19.28 5.49 -8.55
CA PRO A 765 -18.06 4.92 -9.12
C PRO A 765 -17.38 3.87 -8.25
N ARG A 766 -17.41 4.01 -6.92
CA ARG A 766 -16.84 3.01 -6.00
C ARG A 766 -17.43 1.63 -6.20
N ASN A 767 -18.76 1.53 -6.32
CA ASN A 767 -19.46 0.25 -6.48
C ASN A 767 -19.17 -0.33 -7.87
N GLY A 768 -19.23 0.50 -8.91
CA GLY A 768 -18.99 0.05 -10.29
C GLY A 768 -17.56 -0.43 -10.53
N ILE A 769 -16.55 0.27 -10.00
CA ILE A 769 -15.16 -0.19 -10.07
C ILE A 769 -14.99 -1.53 -9.33
N GLU A 770 -15.62 -1.70 -8.16
CA GLU A 770 -15.61 -2.96 -7.42
C GLU A 770 -16.30 -4.10 -8.21
N VAL A 771 -17.44 -3.83 -8.87
CA VAL A 771 -18.16 -4.83 -9.68
C VAL A 771 -17.41 -5.19 -10.97
N LEU A 772 -16.91 -4.22 -11.74
CA LEU A 772 -16.12 -4.48 -12.95
C LEU A 772 -14.82 -5.23 -12.63
N SER A 773 -14.17 -4.91 -11.51
CA SER A 773 -12.98 -5.64 -11.04
C SER A 773 -13.33 -7.07 -10.60
N ARG A 774 -14.37 -7.24 -9.78
CA ARG A 774 -14.91 -8.55 -9.36
C ARG A 774 -15.26 -9.43 -10.56
N MET A 775 -15.90 -8.87 -11.60
CA MET A 775 -16.26 -9.58 -12.83
C MET A 775 -15.08 -9.80 -13.78
N SER A 776 -13.86 -9.42 -13.39
CA SER A 776 -12.65 -9.53 -14.21
C SER A 776 -12.70 -8.74 -15.54
N LEU A 777 -13.53 -7.70 -15.58
CA LEU A 777 -13.68 -6.81 -16.73
C LEU A 777 -12.62 -5.70 -16.75
N ILE A 778 -12.10 -5.32 -15.58
CA ILE A 778 -10.95 -4.42 -15.40
C ILE A 778 -9.99 -4.96 -14.34
N GLU A 779 -8.77 -4.46 -14.37
CA GLU A 779 -7.69 -4.69 -13.40
C GLU A 779 -7.19 -3.31 -12.94
N ILE A 780 -6.75 -3.20 -11.69
CA ILE A 780 -6.09 -2.01 -11.14
C ILE A 780 -4.68 -2.46 -10.76
N ASP A 781 -3.66 -1.71 -11.18
CA ASP A 781 -2.27 -2.03 -10.89
C ASP A 781 -1.73 -1.32 -9.63
N GLU A 782 -0.45 -1.58 -9.35
CA GLU A 782 0.31 -1.03 -8.23
C GLU A 782 0.45 0.51 -8.31
N ASP A 783 0.28 1.11 -9.49
CA ASP A 783 0.25 2.57 -9.71
C ASP A 783 -1.18 3.16 -9.62
N ASP A 784 -2.17 2.35 -9.22
CA ASP A 784 -3.60 2.69 -9.16
C ASP A 784 -4.26 3.05 -10.52
N LYS A 785 -3.68 2.58 -11.63
CA LYS A 785 -4.15 2.85 -12.99
C LYS A 785 -5.13 1.78 -13.49
N LEU A 786 -6.13 2.23 -14.25
CA LEU A 786 -7.17 1.37 -14.83
C LEU A 786 -6.60 0.59 -16.04
N ARG A 787 -6.56 -0.74 -15.93
CA ARG A 787 -6.20 -1.65 -17.03
C ARG A 787 -7.43 -2.44 -17.48
N MET A 788 -7.52 -2.73 -18.78
CA MET A 788 -8.57 -3.56 -19.37
C MET A 788 -7.92 -4.46 -20.43
N HIS A 789 -8.28 -5.75 -20.47
CA HIS A 789 -7.74 -6.64 -21.50
C HIS A 789 -8.30 -6.24 -22.87
N ASP A 790 -7.43 -6.10 -23.87
CA ASP A 790 -7.73 -5.90 -25.30
C ASP A 790 -9.08 -6.41 -25.81
N GLN A 791 -9.47 -7.67 -25.58
CA GLN A 791 -10.72 -8.19 -26.14
C GLN A 791 -11.99 -7.61 -25.49
N LEU A 792 -11.88 -7.07 -24.28
CA LEU A 792 -12.93 -6.31 -23.59
C LEU A 792 -12.96 -4.85 -24.09
N ARG A 793 -11.79 -4.23 -24.31
CA ARG A 793 -11.67 -2.93 -24.98
C ARG A 793 -12.28 -2.98 -26.39
N ASP A 794 -11.83 -3.95 -27.20
CA ASP A 794 -12.31 -4.21 -28.55
C ASP A 794 -13.83 -4.51 -28.56
N LEU A 795 -14.36 -5.15 -27.50
CA LEU A 795 -15.79 -5.40 -27.33
C LEU A 795 -16.56 -4.11 -27.01
N GLY A 796 -16.12 -3.29 -26.06
CA GLY A 796 -16.77 -2.01 -25.75
C GLY A 796 -16.82 -1.08 -26.96
N GLN A 797 -15.70 -0.99 -27.69
CA GLN A 797 -15.64 -0.27 -28.97
C GLN A 797 -16.56 -0.86 -30.04
N LYS A 798 -16.68 -2.20 -30.13
CA LYS A 798 -17.66 -2.87 -31.01
C LYS A 798 -19.10 -2.56 -30.61
N ILE A 799 -19.43 -2.54 -29.32
CA ILE A 799 -20.79 -2.23 -28.81
C ILE A 799 -21.19 -0.82 -29.26
N VAL A 800 -20.35 0.19 -29.02
CA VAL A 800 -20.64 1.57 -29.46
C VAL A 800 -20.76 1.67 -30.98
N HIS A 801 -19.90 0.98 -31.75
CA HIS A 801 -20.01 0.95 -33.21
C HIS A 801 -21.35 0.35 -33.68
N LEU A 802 -21.89 -0.64 -32.95
CA LEU A 802 -23.17 -1.28 -33.26
C LEU A 802 -24.40 -0.43 -32.92
N GLU A 803 -24.28 0.63 -32.11
CA GLU A 803 -25.37 1.61 -31.89
C GLU A 803 -25.81 2.25 -33.21
N ASN A 804 -24.84 2.59 -34.08
CA ASN A 804 -25.11 2.91 -35.49
C ASN A 804 -23.86 2.64 -36.37
N PRO A 805 -23.80 1.51 -37.09
CA PRO A 805 -22.64 1.18 -37.92
C PRO A 805 -22.36 2.15 -39.08
N LYS A 806 -23.35 2.95 -39.50
CA LYS A 806 -23.26 3.82 -40.69
C LYS A 806 -22.95 5.28 -40.37
N GLU A 807 -23.65 5.86 -39.42
CA GLU A 807 -23.59 7.29 -39.10
C GLU A 807 -22.91 7.48 -37.72
N PRO A 808 -21.65 7.94 -37.65
CA PRO A 808 -20.94 8.08 -36.37
C PRO A 808 -21.63 9.04 -35.41
N GLN A 809 -22.30 10.09 -35.91
CA GLN A 809 -22.98 11.08 -35.08
C GLN A 809 -24.20 10.55 -34.31
N GLU A 810 -24.64 9.33 -34.61
CA GLU A 810 -25.78 8.67 -33.96
C GLU A 810 -25.35 7.76 -32.78
N ARG A 811 -24.08 7.81 -32.37
CA ARG A 811 -23.47 6.98 -31.31
C ARG A 811 -23.17 7.78 -30.03
N SER A 812 -23.03 7.07 -28.92
CA SER A 812 -22.72 7.58 -27.59
C SER A 812 -21.27 8.07 -27.46
N ARG A 813 -20.32 7.39 -28.10
CA ARG A 813 -18.88 7.64 -27.93
C ARG A 813 -18.15 7.63 -29.27
N LEU A 814 -17.27 8.60 -29.48
CA LEU A 814 -16.40 8.71 -30.66
C LEU A 814 -14.94 8.81 -30.20
N TRP A 815 -14.24 7.67 -30.24
CA TRP A 815 -12.85 7.51 -29.76
C TRP A 815 -11.80 7.55 -30.90
N LYS A 816 -12.25 7.44 -32.15
CA LYS A 816 -11.44 7.61 -33.36
C LYS A 816 -11.48 9.06 -33.81
N TYR A 817 -10.30 9.65 -34.05
CA TYR A 817 -10.19 11.07 -34.38
C TYR A 817 -10.79 11.40 -35.75
N GLU A 818 -10.74 10.47 -36.71
CA GLU A 818 -11.27 10.64 -38.07
C GLU A 818 -12.80 10.74 -38.06
N GLU A 819 -13.45 9.88 -37.27
CA GLU A 819 -14.91 9.85 -37.16
C GLU A 819 -15.43 11.07 -36.37
N ALA A 820 -14.74 11.47 -35.31
CA ALA A 820 -15.05 12.67 -34.53
C ALA A 820 -14.82 13.96 -35.34
N ALA A 821 -13.67 14.08 -36.01
CA ALA A 821 -13.36 15.23 -36.87
C ALA A 821 -14.36 15.32 -38.04
N TYR A 822 -14.72 14.21 -38.70
CA TYR A 822 -15.76 14.21 -39.73
C TYR A 822 -17.10 14.77 -39.21
N VAL A 823 -17.52 14.39 -38.00
CA VAL A 823 -18.78 14.86 -37.40
C VAL A 823 -18.71 16.37 -37.08
N LEU A 824 -17.60 16.87 -36.57
CA LEU A 824 -17.41 18.31 -36.30
C LEU A 824 -17.26 19.13 -37.58
N ASP A 825 -16.37 18.74 -38.49
CA ASP A 825 -16.08 19.44 -39.76
C ASP A 825 -17.34 19.49 -40.66
N SER A 826 -18.24 18.51 -40.53
CA SER A 826 -19.53 18.46 -41.24
C SER A 826 -20.69 19.15 -40.50
N ASN A 827 -20.48 19.73 -39.31
CA ASN A 827 -21.55 20.22 -38.41
C ASN A 827 -22.67 19.19 -38.16
N LYS A 828 -22.30 17.91 -38.02
CA LYS A 828 -23.21 16.76 -37.88
C LYS A 828 -23.47 16.34 -36.43
N GLY A 829 -22.97 17.05 -35.42
CA GLY A 829 -23.09 16.68 -34.01
C GLY A 829 -24.54 16.44 -33.56
N THR A 830 -24.75 15.57 -32.57
CA THR A 830 -26.06 15.31 -31.97
C THR A 830 -25.98 15.18 -30.44
N CYS A 831 -27.13 15.31 -29.78
CA CYS A 831 -27.26 15.10 -28.34
C CYS A 831 -27.11 13.63 -27.89
N LYS A 832 -26.82 12.68 -28.80
CA LYS A 832 -26.43 11.31 -28.40
C LYS A 832 -24.97 11.21 -27.97
N ILE A 833 -24.10 12.10 -28.47
CA ILE A 833 -22.66 12.01 -28.23
C ILE A 833 -22.36 12.50 -26.80
N GLU A 834 -22.01 11.57 -25.93
CA GLU A 834 -21.61 11.81 -24.53
C GLU A 834 -20.09 11.99 -24.39
N ALA A 835 -19.29 11.33 -25.23
CA ALA A 835 -17.83 11.40 -25.16
C ALA A 835 -17.17 11.43 -26.55
N LEU A 836 -16.18 12.31 -26.71
CA LEU A 836 -15.61 12.70 -28.00
C LEU A 836 -14.10 12.92 -27.90
N ARG A 837 -13.32 12.29 -28.78
CA ARG A 837 -11.88 12.54 -28.99
C ARG A 837 -11.62 12.99 -30.43
N PHE A 838 -10.98 14.14 -30.62
CA PHE A 838 -10.48 14.58 -31.93
C PHE A 838 -9.07 15.17 -31.84
N ASP A 839 -8.53 15.50 -33.02
CA ASP A 839 -7.13 15.82 -33.31
C ASP A 839 -6.11 14.68 -33.13
N GLU A 840 -5.06 14.75 -33.95
CA GLU A 840 -3.93 13.82 -34.02
C GLU A 840 -2.62 14.60 -33.82
N TYR A 841 -1.62 13.96 -33.20
CA TYR A 841 -0.33 14.56 -32.88
C TYR A 841 0.35 15.22 -34.09
N GLY A 842 0.30 16.55 -34.14
CA GLY A 842 1.07 17.37 -35.10
C GLY A 842 0.25 18.40 -35.89
N TYR A 843 -1.08 18.28 -35.94
CA TYR A 843 -1.94 19.20 -36.69
C TYR A 843 -2.60 20.24 -35.78
N LYS A 844 -2.09 21.48 -35.78
CA LYS A 844 -2.77 22.63 -35.14
C LYS A 844 -4.02 22.98 -35.97
N ARG A 845 -5.21 22.55 -35.52
CA ARG A 845 -6.54 22.89 -36.07
C ARG A 845 -7.25 23.95 -35.22
N SER A 846 -8.37 24.49 -35.69
CA SER A 846 -9.19 25.43 -34.91
C SER A 846 -10.67 25.17 -35.13
N TYR A 847 -11.41 24.99 -34.04
CA TYR A 847 -12.80 24.56 -34.03
C TYR A 847 -13.72 25.68 -33.52
N LYS A 848 -14.77 25.96 -34.27
CA LYS A 848 -15.77 26.99 -33.95
C LYS A 848 -16.81 26.48 -32.97
N GLY A 849 -17.28 27.34 -32.07
CA GLY A 849 -18.41 27.05 -31.18
C GLY A 849 -19.64 26.48 -31.92
N GLU A 850 -19.93 26.97 -33.13
CA GLU A 850 -20.99 26.46 -34.02
C GLU A 850 -20.97 24.91 -34.18
N GLN A 851 -19.78 24.29 -34.22
CA GLN A 851 -19.61 22.85 -34.42
C GLN A 851 -20.01 22.03 -33.17
N PHE A 852 -20.07 22.66 -31.99
CA PHE A 852 -20.43 22.03 -30.71
C PHE A 852 -21.89 22.27 -30.32
N LYS A 853 -22.64 23.06 -31.09
CA LYS A 853 -23.99 23.54 -30.74
C LYS A 853 -24.97 22.44 -30.35
N GLU A 854 -24.98 21.34 -31.09
CA GLU A 854 -25.92 20.23 -30.89
C GLU A 854 -25.41 19.15 -29.91
N LEU A 855 -24.17 19.29 -29.39
CA LEU A 855 -23.51 18.34 -28.48
C LEU A 855 -23.93 18.54 -27.00
N ALA A 856 -25.23 18.71 -26.77
CA ALA A 856 -25.79 19.16 -25.48
C ALA A 856 -25.54 18.21 -24.29
N HIS A 857 -25.23 16.93 -24.55
CA HIS A 857 -24.98 15.92 -23.52
C HIS A 857 -23.49 15.54 -23.36
N LEU A 858 -22.58 16.20 -24.08
CA LEU A 858 -21.15 15.88 -24.00
C LEU A 858 -20.62 16.08 -22.58
N ARG A 859 -20.16 14.99 -21.95
CA ARG A 859 -19.60 14.94 -20.60
C ARG A 859 -18.09 14.72 -20.57
N TYR A 860 -17.51 14.10 -21.60
CA TYR A 860 -16.06 13.93 -21.77
C TYR A 860 -15.60 14.48 -23.13
N LEU A 861 -14.57 15.34 -23.12
CA LEU A 861 -13.96 15.89 -24.32
C LEU A 861 -12.44 15.73 -24.27
N GLN A 862 -11.85 15.14 -25.31
CA GLN A 862 -10.41 15.03 -25.50
C GLN A 862 -9.96 15.65 -26.83
N VAL A 863 -8.94 16.51 -26.77
CA VAL A 863 -8.35 17.28 -27.85
C VAL A 863 -6.83 17.30 -27.68
N CYS A 864 -6.07 17.23 -28.77
CA CYS A 864 -4.61 17.32 -28.75
C CYS A 864 -4.11 18.32 -29.82
N GLY A 865 -3.74 19.53 -29.41
CA GLY A 865 -3.19 20.56 -30.30
C GLY A 865 -4.21 21.42 -31.08
N GLY A 866 -5.50 21.12 -31.00
CA GLY A 866 -6.57 21.98 -31.52
C GLY A 866 -6.78 23.25 -30.72
N ASN A 867 -7.38 24.28 -31.35
CA ASN A 867 -7.85 25.50 -30.69
C ASN A 867 -9.38 25.62 -30.68
N PHE A 868 -9.94 26.38 -29.75
CA PHE A 868 -11.33 26.79 -29.74
C PHE A 868 -11.47 28.28 -30.11
N ILE A 869 -12.35 28.58 -31.07
CA ILE A 869 -12.52 29.92 -31.64
C ILE A 869 -14.00 30.34 -31.70
N GLY A 870 -14.28 31.63 -31.55
CA GLY A 870 -15.64 32.18 -31.65
C GLY A 870 -16.49 31.96 -30.39
N ASP A 871 -17.81 32.03 -30.51
CA ASP A 871 -18.73 32.08 -29.35
C ASP A 871 -19.14 30.68 -28.85
N PHE A 872 -18.93 30.44 -27.55
CA PHE A 872 -19.32 29.23 -26.81
C PHE A 872 -20.45 29.47 -25.80
N GLN A 873 -21.19 30.58 -25.91
CA GLN A 873 -22.30 30.88 -25.00
C GLN A 873 -23.33 29.74 -24.93
N ASN A 874 -23.56 29.22 -23.72
CA ASN A 874 -24.46 28.09 -23.41
C ASN A 874 -24.07 26.73 -24.05
N LEU A 875 -22.87 26.60 -24.63
CA LEU A 875 -22.40 25.35 -25.20
C LEU A 875 -21.79 24.40 -24.16
N LEU A 876 -21.71 23.12 -24.50
CA LEU A 876 -21.17 22.03 -23.67
C LEU A 876 -21.68 22.02 -22.20
N PRO A 877 -23.00 22.19 -21.93
CA PRO A 877 -23.54 22.43 -20.59
C PRO A 877 -23.49 21.22 -19.63
N GLN A 878 -22.98 20.07 -20.11
CA GLN A 878 -22.78 18.85 -19.33
C GLN A 878 -21.32 18.44 -19.19
N LEU A 879 -20.36 19.23 -19.71
CA LEU A 879 -18.95 18.85 -19.69
C LEU A 879 -18.42 18.67 -18.26
N ARG A 880 -17.87 17.47 -17.98
CA ARG A 880 -17.28 17.07 -16.69
C ARG A 880 -15.76 16.91 -16.79
N TRP A 881 -15.27 16.40 -17.91
CA TRP A 881 -13.85 16.19 -18.19
C TRP A 881 -13.45 16.89 -19.48
N LEU A 882 -12.42 17.74 -19.41
CA LEU A 882 -11.75 18.34 -20.56
C LEU A 882 -10.26 17.97 -20.52
N GLN A 883 -9.82 17.20 -21.50
CA GLN A 883 -8.41 16.91 -21.74
C GLN A 883 -8.00 17.60 -23.04
N TRP A 884 -7.31 18.72 -22.90
CA TRP A 884 -6.91 19.59 -23.99
C TRP A 884 -5.38 19.70 -23.97
N GLU A 885 -4.74 18.58 -24.34
CA GLU A 885 -3.29 18.49 -24.39
C GLU A 885 -2.75 19.40 -25.49
N ARG A 886 -1.56 19.98 -25.26
CA ARG A 886 -0.90 20.86 -26.23
C ARG A 886 -1.76 22.04 -26.68
N CYS A 887 -2.58 22.56 -25.77
CA CYS A 887 -3.36 23.77 -25.97
C CYS A 887 -2.45 24.93 -26.45
N PRO A 888 -2.85 25.67 -27.49
CA PRO A 888 -2.08 26.80 -27.98
C PRO A 888 -2.15 28.01 -27.05
N SER A 889 -1.16 28.89 -27.19
CA SER A 889 -1.03 30.14 -26.42
C SER A 889 -2.11 31.18 -26.72
N ASN A 890 -2.72 31.16 -27.92
CA ASN A 890 -3.81 32.07 -28.30
C ASN A 890 -5.19 31.46 -27.98
N PHE A 891 -5.81 31.93 -26.89
CA PHE A 891 -7.18 31.56 -26.53
C PHE A 891 -8.20 32.52 -27.19
N GLU A 892 -9.11 31.99 -28.00
CA GLU A 892 -10.02 32.76 -28.86
C GLU A 892 -11.51 32.37 -28.71
N ALA A 893 -11.85 31.60 -27.67
CA ALA A 893 -13.22 31.15 -27.38
C ALA A 893 -13.97 32.13 -26.46
N ALA A 894 -14.82 32.97 -27.03
CA ALA A 894 -15.69 33.87 -26.27
C ALA A 894 -16.75 33.08 -25.48
N ASN A 895 -17.13 33.59 -24.30
CA ASN A 895 -18.19 33.03 -23.43
C ASN A 895 -18.03 31.55 -23.03
N PHE A 896 -16.82 30.98 -23.09
CA PHE A 896 -16.56 29.59 -22.72
C PHE A 896 -16.64 29.39 -21.20
N HIS A 897 -17.79 28.93 -20.71
CA HIS A 897 -18.10 28.86 -19.27
C HIS A 897 -18.43 27.41 -18.81
N PRO A 898 -17.44 26.52 -18.67
CA PRO A 898 -17.66 25.10 -18.39
C PRO A 898 -17.98 24.82 -16.90
N LYS A 899 -19.16 25.29 -16.44
CA LYS A 899 -19.54 25.34 -15.00
C LYS A 899 -19.60 24.01 -14.25
N LYS A 900 -19.67 22.87 -14.95
CA LYS A 900 -19.72 21.51 -14.36
C LYS A 900 -18.41 20.74 -14.50
N LEU A 901 -17.36 21.39 -14.97
CA LEU A 901 -16.06 20.76 -15.18
C LEU A 901 -15.46 20.37 -13.83
N VAL A 902 -15.09 19.10 -13.69
CA VAL A 902 -14.47 18.53 -12.48
C VAL A 902 -13.05 18.02 -12.73
N VAL A 903 -12.70 17.68 -13.98
CA VAL A 903 -11.34 17.33 -14.41
C VAL A 903 -10.93 18.22 -15.58
N LEU A 904 -9.80 18.91 -15.44
CA LEU A 904 -9.14 19.67 -16.49
C LEU A 904 -7.68 19.19 -16.63
N ASN A 905 -7.31 18.75 -17.82
CA ASN A 905 -5.95 18.42 -18.19
C ASN A 905 -5.53 19.32 -19.36
N LEU A 906 -4.54 20.19 -19.13
CA LEU A 906 -3.90 21.07 -20.10
C LEU A 906 -2.42 20.68 -20.31
N SER A 907 -2.03 19.43 -20.08
CA SER A 907 -0.63 19.00 -20.18
C SER A 907 0.02 19.28 -21.54
N TRP A 908 1.34 19.51 -21.51
CA TRP A 908 2.21 19.77 -22.66
C TRP A 908 1.83 21.02 -23.47
N SER A 909 1.15 21.99 -22.85
CA SER A 909 0.61 23.19 -23.51
C SER A 909 1.54 24.39 -23.51
N GLU A 910 1.37 25.26 -24.51
CA GLU A 910 2.13 26.50 -24.71
C GLU A 910 1.56 27.65 -23.83
N ILE A 911 1.10 27.36 -22.61
CA ILE A 911 0.38 28.31 -21.73
C ILE A 911 1.29 28.95 -20.68
N SER A 912 1.05 30.23 -20.40
CA SER A 912 1.71 31.02 -19.36
C SER A 912 0.74 31.45 -18.25
N GLU A 913 1.26 32.06 -17.19
CA GLU A 913 0.49 32.73 -16.13
C GLU A 913 -0.58 33.70 -16.66
N ASP A 914 -0.28 34.44 -17.74
CA ASP A 914 -1.17 35.43 -18.39
C ASP A 914 -2.07 34.84 -19.49
N TRP A 915 -2.15 33.50 -19.64
CA TRP A 915 -2.94 32.87 -20.71
C TRP A 915 -4.44 33.22 -20.61
N GLY A 916 -4.99 33.80 -21.68
CA GLY A 916 -6.37 34.33 -21.71
C GLY A 916 -7.48 33.30 -21.48
N GLY A 917 -7.18 32.00 -21.50
CA GLY A 917 -8.12 30.94 -21.12
C GLY A 917 -8.38 30.87 -19.60
N TRP A 918 -7.54 31.44 -18.74
CA TRP A 918 -7.71 31.38 -17.30
C TRP A 918 -9.00 32.08 -16.82
N ASP A 919 -9.31 33.28 -17.33
CA ASP A 919 -10.49 34.04 -16.89
C ASP A 919 -11.83 33.34 -17.21
N PRO A 920 -12.07 32.80 -18.43
CA PRO A 920 -13.23 31.97 -18.71
C PRO A 920 -13.29 30.69 -17.84
N LEU A 921 -12.14 30.07 -17.59
CA LEU A 921 -12.04 28.87 -16.75
C LEU A 921 -12.38 29.10 -15.28
N LYS A 922 -12.28 30.34 -14.75
CA LYS A 922 -12.74 30.67 -13.37
C LYS A 922 -14.23 30.37 -13.14
N MET A 923 -15.02 30.12 -14.19
CA MET A 923 -16.39 29.63 -14.06
C MET A 923 -16.51 28.15 -13.69
N ALA A 924 -15.43 27.37 -13.74
CA ALA A 924 -15.37 25.95 -13.37
C ALA A 924 -15.26 25.76 -11.84
N THR A 925 -16.21 26.30 -11.08
CA THR A 925 -16.22 26.28 -9.61
C THR A 925 -16.28 24.87 -8.99
N GLN A 926 -16.59 23.85 -9.79
CA GLN A 926 -16.62 22.43 -9.41
C GLN A 926 -15.30 21.69 -9.69
N LEU A 927 -14.27 22.38 -10.21
CA LEU A 927 -13.01 21.75 -10.63
C LEU A 927 -12.32 21.07 -9.44
N LYS A 928 -12.10 19.75 -9.55
CA LYS A 928 -11.42 18.91 -8.55
C LYS A 928 -9.99 18.54 -8.95
N VAL A 929 -9.72 18.37 -10.24
CA VAL A 929 -8.40 18.00 -10.76
C VAL A 929 -7.94 18.99 -11.81
N LEU A 930 -6.78 19.59 -11.58
CA LEU A 930 -6.08 20.44 -12.55
C LEU A 930 -4.70 19.82 -12.85
N ASN A 931 -4.53 19.31 -14.07
CA ASN A 931 -3.25 18.80 -14.57
C ASN A 931 -2.66 19.78 -15.59
N LEU A 932 -1.40 20.16 -15.34
CA LEU A 932 -0.58 21.09 -16.12
C LEU A 932 0.78 20.45 -16.48
N THR A 933 0.89 19.11 -16.45
CA THR A 933 2.15 18.39 -16.64
C THR A 933 2.88 18.84 -17.92
N GLY A 934 4.15 19.22 -17.85
CA GLY A 934 4.96 19.61 -19.01
C GLY A 934 4.56 20.96 -19.65
N CYS A 935 3.87 21.86 -18.93
CA CYS A 935 3.57 23.22 -19.40
C CYS A 935 4.81 24.12 -19.30
N LEU A 936 5.79 23.89 -20.18
CA LEU A 936 7.11 24.55 -20.18
C LEU A 936 7.08 26.09 -20.35
N SER A 937 5.92 26.71 -20.57
CA SER A 937 5.76 28.17 -20.69
C SER A 937 5.26 28.86 -19.40
N LEU A 938 4.91 28.11 -18.36
CA LEU A 938 4.59 28.67 -17.03
C LEU A 938 5.87 29.11 -16.31
N ARG A 939 5.91 30.36 -15.84
CA ARG A 939 6.87 30.84 -14.82
C ARG A 939 6.22 30.93 -13.46
N SER A 940 4.92 31.26 -13.43
CA SER A 940 4.10 31.11 -12.24
C SER A 940 2.84 30.29 -12.53
N THR A 941 2.25 29.71 -11.49
CA THR A 941 0.86 29.25 -11.60
C THR A 941 -0.06 30.47 -11.77
N PRO A 942 -1.21 30.35 -12.44
CA PRO A 942 -2.20 31.44 -12.50
C PRO A 942 -2.82 31.72 -11.12
N ASP A 943 -3.72 32.71 -11.06
CA ASP A 943 -4.60 32.85 -9.91
C ASP A 943 -5.63 31.70 -9.84
N LEU A 944 -5.40 30.77 -8.92
CA LEU A 944 -6.25 29.61 -8.66
C LEU A 944 -7.42 29.91 -7.68
N SER A 945 -7.63 31.17 -7.27
CA SER A 945 -8.60 31.55 -6.22
C SER A 945 -10.05 31.10 -6.49
N ALA A 946 -10.45 30.99 -7.77
CA ALA A 946 -11.79 30.55 -8.17
C ALA A 946 -12.03 29.04 -8.06
N PHE A 947 -10.97 28.23 -7.88
CA PHE A 947 -11.04 26.78 -7.81
C PHE A 947 -11.16 26.29 -6.35
N GLU A 948 -12.14 26.81 -5.62
CA GLU A 948 -12.39 26.48 -4.19
C GLU A 948 -12.64 24.98 -3.92
N SER A 949 -12.97 24.21 -4.96
CA SER A 949 -13.22 22.75 -4.91
C SER A 949 -12.01 21.89 -5.31
N LEU A 950 -10.85 22.49 -5.60
CA LEU A 950 -9.71 21.76 -6.17
C LEU A 950 -9.10 20.79 -5.14
N GLU A 951 -9.06 19.50 -5.48
CA GLU A 951 -8.55 18.42 -4.64
C GLU A 951 -7.17 17.92 -5.12
N ILE A 952 -6.83 18.08 -6.41
CA ILE A 952 -5.55 17.65 -6.99
C ILE A 952 -4.99 18.73 -7.93
N LEU A 953 -3.72 19.11 -7.73
CA LEU A 953 -2.95 19.97 -8.62
C LEU A 953 -1.66 19.27 -9.05
N ILE A 954 -1.50 19.08 -10.37
CA ILE A 954 -0.31 18.46 -10.97
C ILE A 954 0.38 19.48 -11.88
N LEU A 955 1.63 19.79 -11.57
CA LEU A 955 2.54 20.71 -12.28
C LEU A 955 3.83 19.98 -12.74
N GLU A 956 3.83 18.65 -12.70
CA GLU A 956 4.94 17.77 -13.05
C GLU A 956 5.67 18.17 -14.35
N GLU A 957 7.00 18.14 -14.38
CA GLU A 957 7.88 18.53 -15.51
C GLU A 957 7.64 19.96 -16.06
N CYS A 958 7.12 20.89 -15.25
CA CYS A 958 7.12 22.32 -15.59
C CYS A 958 8.50 22.95 -15.30
N GLU A 959 9.52 22.59 -16.08
CA GLU A 959 10.93 22.97 -15.86
C GLU A 959 11.21 24.47 -15.67
N ASN A 960 10.36 25.35 -16.23
CA ASN A 960 10.48 26.81 -16.14
C ASN A 960 9.69 27.45 -14.99
N LEU A 961 8.96 26.66 -14.19
CA LEU A 961 8.17 27.17 -13.07
C LEU A 961 9.10 27.69 -11.96
N GLU A 962 9.05 29.00 -11.70
CA GLU A 962 9.89 29.72 -10.76
C GLU A 962 9.14 30.02 -9.44
N MET A 963 7.80 30.09 -9.45
CA MET A 963 6.98 30.42 -8.27
C MET A 963 5.57 29.81 -8.32
N ILE A 964 5.06 29.30 -7.19
CA ILE A 964 3.63 28.98 -7.03
C ILE A 964 2.86 30.22 -6.54
N HIS A 965 1.81 30.61 -7.23
CA HIS A 965 1.03 31.81 -6.89
C HIS A 965 0.29 31.66 -5.56
N HIS A 966 0.32 32.73 -4.77
CA HIS A 966 -0.10 32.75 -3.37
C HIS A 966 -1.55 32.33 -3.10
N SER A 967 -2.44 32.37 -4.10
CA SER A 967 -3.84 31.95 -3.95
C SER A 967 -4.03 30.44 -3.79
N ILE A 968 -3.01 29.60 -4.04
CA ILE A 968 -3.05 28.17 -3.63
C ILE A 968 -3.34 28.00 -2.13
N MET A 969 -2.89 28.95 -1.30
CA MET A 969 -3.13 28.95 0.16
C MET A 969 -4.58 29.29 0.57
N LEU A 970 -5.47 29.51 -0.41
CA LEU A 970 -6.93 29.63 -0.22
C LEU A 970 -7.64 28.29 -0.47
N ILE A 971 -7.02 27.37 -1.22
CA ILE A 971 -7.60 26.08 -1.63
C ILE A 971 -7.53 25.09 -0.46
N LYS A 972 -8.49 25.23 0.47
CA LYS A 972 -8.59 24.35 1.63
C LYS A 972 -8.90 22.90 1.28
N SER A 973 -9.41 22.62 0.09
CA SER A 973 -9.77 21.29 -0.39
C SER A 973 -8.58 20.45 -0.89
N LEU A 974 -7.39 21.03 -1.12
CA LEU A 974 -6.32 20.33 -1.83
C LEU A 974 -5.81 19.13 -1.01
N ILE A 975 -5.83 17.95 -1.65
CA ILE A 975 -5.42 16.64 -1.13
C ILE A 975 -4.05 16.25 -1.66
N SER A 976 -3.74 16.57 -2.92
CA SER A 976 -2.48 16.23 -3.57
C SER A 976 -1.89 17.41 -4.34
N LEU A 977 -0.60 17.69 -4.08
CA LEU A 977 0.21 18.66 -4.81
C LEU A 977 1.46 17.97 -5.37
N ASN A 978 1.53 17.87 -6.69
CA ASN A 978 2.69 17.35 -7.42
C ASN A 978 3.35 18.47 -8.23
N VAL A 979 4.61 18.78 -7.91
CA VAL A 979 5.48 19.73 -8.62
C VAL A 979 6.82 19.06 -9.01
N ASN A 980 6.82 17.74 -9.20
CA ASN A 980 8.02 16.98 -9.56
C ASN A 980 8.64 17.52 -10.87
N GLY A 981 9.97 17.63 -10.98
CA GLY A 981 10.64 18.15 -12.19
C GLY A 981 10.53 19.66 -12.40
N CYS A 982 9.96 20.42 -11.46
CA CYS A 982 9.98 21.88 -11.47
C CYS A 982 11.35 22.42 -11.05
N ARG A 983 12.39 22.17 -11.87
CA ARG A 983 13.81 22.44 -11.59
C ARG A 983 14.19 23.91 -11.32
N ARG A 984 13.26 24.86 -11.45
CA ARG A 984 13.45 26.29 -11.07
C ARG A 984 12.64 26.74 -9.86
N LEU A 985 11.79 25.89 -9.29
CA LEU A 985 11.01 26.25 -8.12
C LEU A 985 11.95 26.26 -6.90
N GLU A 986 12.32 27.44 -6.41
CA GLU A 986 13.27 27.58 -5.29
C GLU A 986 12.60 27.59 -3.91
N GLU A 987 11.31 27.93 -3.86
CA GLU A 987 10.55 28.15 -2.63
C GLU A 987 9.12 27.60 -2.73
N LEU A 988 8.65 26.97 -1.64
CA LEU A 988 7.23 26.66 -1.46
C LEU A 988 6.50 27.84 -0.80
N PRO A 989 5.16 27.97 -0.97
CA PRO A 989 4.40 29.05 -0.33
C PRO A 989 4.57 29.05 1.20
N ILE A 990 4.99 30.19 1.77
CA ILE A 990 5.35 30.39 3.19
C ILE A 990 4.22 30.01 4.20
N ARG A 991 2.99 29.77 3.73
CA ARG A 991 1.87 29.23 4.56
C ARG A 991 1.18 28.02 3.92
N ILE A 992 1.95 27.15 3.27
CA ILE A 992 1.50 25.84 2.76
C ILE A 992 0.71 25.05 3.82
N GLY A 993 1.08 25.18 5.09
CA GLY A 993 0.39 24.61 6.24
C GLY A 993 -1.11 24.87 6.38
N ARG A 994 -1.64 25.91 5.70
CA ARG A 994 -3.09 26.19 5.62
C ARG A 994 -3.88 25.14 4.83
N MET A 995 -3.21 24.23 4.13
CA MET A 995 -3.82 23.20 3.28
C MET A 995 -4.19 21.99 4.16
N GLU A 996 -5.20 22.19 5.02
CA GLU A 996 -5.66 21.29 6.08
C GLU A 996 -6.10 19.87 5.62
N GLN A 997 -6.21 19.63 4.30
CA GLN A 997 -6.58 18.34 3.71
C GLN A 997 -5.43 17.64 2.95
N LEU A 998 -4.26 18.29 2.83
CA LEU A 998 -3.14 17.78 2.03
C LEU A 998 -2.62 16.46 2.62
N ARG A 999 -2.58 15.42 1.78
CA ARG A 999 -2.06 14.07 2.04
C ARG A 999 -0.75 13.81 1.34
N GLU A 1000 -0.62 14.34 0.12
CA GLU A 1000 0.50 14.08 -0.77
C GLU A 1000 1.17 15.41 -1.13
N LEU A 1001 2.47 15.50 -0.87
CA LEU A 1001 3.32 16.59 -1.33
C LEU A 1001 4.53 15.98 -2.05
N LEU A 1002 4.54 16.09 -3.38
CA LEU A 1002 5.58 15.54 -4.25
C LEU A 1002 6.35 16.71 -4.87
N ILE A 1003 7.62 16.85 -4.48
CA ILE A 1003 8.50 17.97 -4.83
C ILE A 1003 9.85 17.51 -5.41
N ASN A 1004 9.89 16.31 -5.99
CA ASN A 1004 11.12 15.68 -6.48
C ASN A 1004 11.74 16.46 -7.66
N ASP A 1005 13.06 16.46 -7.82
CA ASP A 1005 13.75 17.16 -8.93
C ASP A 1005 13.35 18.66 -9.03
N THR A 1006 13.40 19.34 -7.88
CA THR A 1006 13.15 20.78 -7.74
C THR A 1006 14.33 21.51 -7.10
N ALA A 1007 14.34 22.83 -7.20
CA ALA A 1007 15.35 23.69 -6.58
C ALA A 1007 15.00 24.13 -5.14
N ILE A 1008 14.02 23.47 -4.49
CA ILE A 1008 13.45 23.90 -3.21
C ILE A 1008 14.50 23.89 -2.10
N ARG A 1009 14.65 25.04 -1.42
CA ARG A 1009 15.64 25.24 -0.34
C ARG A 1009 15.18 24.78 1.04
N GLU A 1010 13.91 25.02 1.35
CA GLU A 1010 13.29 24.69 2.63
C GLU A 1010 11.83 24.27 2.44
N ILE A 1011 11.32 23.48 3.38
CA ILE A 1011 9.91 23.07 3.42
C ILE A 1011 9.23 23.87 4.55
N PRO A 1012 8.43 24.92 4.25
CA PRO A 1012 7.99 25.93 5.22
C PRO A 1012 6.79 25.44 6.05
N ILE A 1013 7.05 24.47 6.95
CA ILE A 1013 6.08 23.85 7.86
C ILE A 1013 6.27 24.43 9.26
N SER A 1014 5.19 24.85 9.91
CA SER A 1014 5.17 25.21 11.34
C SER A 1014 4.53 24.10 12.19
N LYS A 1015 4.69 24.16 13.51
CA LYS A 1015 4.08 23.18 14.43
C LYS A 1015 2.55 23.23 14.36
N GLY A 1016 1.94 22.15 13.86
CA GLY A 1016 0.48 22.05 13.68
C GLY A 1016 0.00 22.29 12.25
N ASP A 1017 0.92 22.54 11.31
CA ASP A 1017 0.64 22.58 9.87
C ASP A 1017 0.57 21.17 9.28
N LEU A 1018 -0.12 21.02 8.13
CA LEU A 1018 -0.17 19.79 7.32
C LEU A 1018 -0.45 18.49 8.10
N MET A 1019 -1.24 18.54 9.18
CA MET A 1019 -1.55 17.42 10.09
C MET A 1019 -2.26 16.18 9.44
N LYS A 1020 -2.44 16.17 8.12
CA LYS A 1020 -2.97 15.05 7.33
C LYS A 1020 -2.01 14.52 6.27
N LEU A 1021 -0.78 15.04 6.21
CA LEU A 1021 0.21 14.58 5.25
C LEU A 1021 0.57 13.12 5.55
N GLU A 1022 0.42 12.28 4.54
CA GLU A 1022 0.64 10.83 4.56
C GLU A 1022 1.85 10.43 3.71
N ILE A 1023 2.17 11.23 2.67
CA ILE A 1023 3.34 11.06 1.78
C ILE A 1023 4.03 12.42 1.57
N LEU A 1024 5.34 12.46 1.81
CA LEU A 1024 6.23 13.55 1.41
C LEU A 1024 7.41 12.98 0.62
N CYS A 1025 7.53 13.37 -0.64
CA CYS A 1025 8.69 13.03 -1.47
C CYS A 1025 9.38 14.31 -1.91
N ALA A 1026 10.67 14.43 -1.61
CA ALA A 1026 11.55 15.53 -1.96
C ALA A 1026 12.92 15.01 -2.44
N SER A 1027 12.91 13.96 -3.26
CA SER A 1027 14.14 13.41 -3.82
C SER A 1027 14.73 14.25 -4.95
N TRP A 1028 16.02 14.12 -5.20
CA TRP A 1028 16.76 14.92 -6.20
C TRP A 1028 16.57 16.44 -5.99
N CYS A 1029 16.56 16.89 -4.73
CA CYS A 1029 16.45 18.30 -4.37
C CYS A 1029 17.82 18.89 -3.96
N PRO A 1030 18.66 19.36 -4.92
CA PRO A 1030 20.05 19.76 -4.67
C PRO A 1030 20.23 21.11 -3.96
N GLN A 1031 19.15 21.75 -3.48
CA GLN A 1031 19.25 22.92 -2.59
C GLN A 1031 18.59 22.68 -1.22
N LEU A 1032 17.94 21.52 -1.02
CA LEU A 1032 17.29 21.17 0.24
C LEU A 1032 18.35 20.68 1.24
N ALA A 1033 18.87 21.61 2.04
CA ALA A 1033 19.98 21.32 2.96
C ALA A 1033 19.53 20.80 4.33
N GLN A 1034 18.33 21.15 4.80
CA GLN A 1034 17.83 20.81 6.15
C GLN A 1034 16.31 20.67 6.19
N LEU A 1035 15.81 19.88 7.15
CA LEU A 1035 14.37 19.81 7.50
C LEU A 1035 14.09 20.66 8.76
N PRO A 1036 12.90 21.25 8.90
CA PRO A 1036 12.53 21.99 10.11
C PRO A 1036 12.16 21.05 11.27
N GLU A 1037 12.43 21.48 12.52
CA GLU A 1037 11.99 20.82 13.77
C GLU A 1037 10.46 20.77 13.99
N SER A 1038 9.68 21.24 13.00
CA SER A 1038 8.24 21.05 12.91
C SER A 1038 7.84 19.75 12.22
N ILE A 1039 8.76 19.08 11.50
CA ILE A 1039 8.46 17.87 10.72
C ILE A 1039 7.87 16.76 11.61
N GLY A 1040 8.36 16.61 12.84
CA GLY A 1040 7.83 15.69 13.85
C GLY A 1040 6.35 15.91 14.24
N SER A 1041 5.73 17.02 13.85
CA SER A 1041 4.28 17.20 14.04
C SER A 1041 3.41 16.44 13.01
N LEU A 1042 4.00 15.95 11.91
CA LEU A 1042 3.33 15.19 10.84
C LEU A 1042 3.04 13.73 11.26
N LYS A 1043 2.28 13.53 12.33
CA LYS A 1043 2.00 12.22 12.94
C LYS A 1043 1.38 11.15 12.01
N LEU A 1044 0.79 11.57 10.88
CA LEU A 1044 0.20 10.67 9.88
C LEU A 1044 1.13 10.36 8.69
N LEU A 1045 2.35 10.91 8.67
CA LEU A 1045 3.31 10.68 7.59
C LEU A 1045 3.73 9.20 7.58
N THR A 1046 3.47 8.51 6.48
CA THR A 1046 3.75 7.07 6.30
C THR A 1046 4.98 6.80 5.43
N GLN A 1047 5.29 7.72 4.52
CA GLN A 1047 6.43 7.69 3.61
C GLN A 1047 7.13 9.06 3.59
N LEU A 1048 8.45 9.03 3.74
CA LEU A 1048 9.33 10.18 3.60
C LEU A 1048 10.52 9.82 2.68
N ASP A 1049 10.49 10.31 1.45
CA ASP A 1049 11.60 10.17 0.49
C ASP A 1049 12.38 11.49 0.41
N LEU A 1050 13.68 11.41 0.72
CA LEU A 1050 14.64 12.51 0.72
C LEU A 1050 15.91 12.14 -0.06
N SER A 1051 15.82 11.12 -0.92
CA SER A 1051 16.98 10.58 -1.64
C SER A 1051 17.61 11.61 -2.59
N HIS A 1052 18.94 11.57 -2.78
CA HIS A 1052 19.66 12.53 -3.64
C HIS A 1052 19.45 14.02 -3.29
N SER A 1053 19.24 14.35 -2.01
CA SER A 1053 19.15 15.74 -1.50
C SER A 1053 20.47 16.20 -0.87
N GLU A 1054 20.68 17.51 -0.71
CA GLU A 1054 21.85 18.05 0.02
C GLU A 1054 21.67 18.04 1.56
N ILE A 1055 20.76 17.20 2.09
CA ILE A 1055 20.47 17.16 3.54
C ILE A 1055 21.69 16.70 4.34
N ASP A 1056 22.22 17.58 5.21
CA ASP A 1056 23.38 17.32 6.07
C ASP A 1056 23.01 16.78 7.46
N LYS A 1057 21.79 17.10 7.93
CA LYS A 1057 21.29 16.80 9.28
C LYS A 1057 19.79 16.55 9.29
N LEU A 1058 19.37 15.68 10.20
CA LEU A 1058 17.97 15.42 10.51
C LEU A 1058 17.61 16.03 11.89
N PRO A 1059 16.39 16.58 12.07
CA PRO A 1059 15.94 17.14 13.34
C PRO A 1059 15.72 16.04 14.40
N GLU A 1060 15.87 16.37 15.68
CA GLU A 1060 15.65 15.39 16.76
C GLU A 1060 14.16 15.04 16.91
N SER A 1061 13.25 15.92 16.48
CA SER A 1061 11.80 15.66 16.41
C SER A 1061 11.36 14.62 15.36
N MET A 1062 12.27 14.04 14.57
CA MET A 1062 11.97 12.89 13.71
C MET A 1062 11.34 11.73 14.49
N ASP A 1063 11.61 11.65 15.80
CA ASP A 1063 11.05 10.66 16.74
C ASP A 1063 9.53 10.64 16.87
N SER A 1064 8.88 11.73 16.48
CA SER A 1064 7.46 11.99 16.69
C SER A 1064 6.59 11.60 15.48
N LEU A 1065 7.21 11.08 14.41
CA LEU A 1065 6.57 10.58 13.20
C LEU A 1065 5.94 9.18 13.43
N GLU A 1066 4.95 9.11 14.32
CA GLU A 1066 4.29 7.89 14.83
C GLU A 1066 3.77 6.91 13.75
N SER A 1067 3.48 7.38 12.53
CA SER A 1067 2.98 6.55 11.43
C SER A 1067 4.03 6.14 10.39
N LEU A 1068 5.31 6.52 10.54
CA LEU A 1068 6.30 6.37 9.47
C LEU A 1068 6.65 4.90 9.22
N THR A 1069 6.44 4.45 7.98
CA THR A 1069 6.67 3.06 7.55
C THR A 1069 7.83 2.91 6.56
N GLN A 1070 8.17 3.98 5.85
CA GLN A 1070 9.26 4.04 4.85
C GLN A 1070 10.02 5.35 5.00
N LEU A 1071 11.35 5.27 5.05
CA LEU A 1071 12.25 6.42 5.06
C LEU A 1071 13.42 6.17 4.09
N ASP A 1072 13.54 7.00 3.06
CA ASP A 1072 14.65 6.97 2.11
C ASP A 1072 15.53 8.22 2.30
N LEU A 1073 16.79 7.98 2.66
CA LEU A 1073 17.85 8.97 2.84
C LEU A 1073 19.04 8.66 1.91
N SER A 1074 18.83 7.85 0.87
CA SER A 1074 19.90 7.40 0.00
C SER A 1074 20.54 8.56 -0.77
N TYR A 1075 21.85 8.53 -1.00
CA TYR A 1075 22.61 9.61 -1.63
C TYR A 1075 22.47 11.01 -0.96
N SER A 1076 22.07 11.08 0.32
CA SER A 1076 22.09 12.31 1.12
C SER A 1076 23.47 12.58 1.75
N TYR A 1077 23.63 13.71 2.45
CA TYR A 1077 24.88 14.11 3.11
C TYR A 1077 24.87 13.88 4.63
N VAL A 1078 23.83 13.23 5.16
CA VAL A 1078 23.64 12.94 6.59
C VAL A 1078 24.85 12.17 7.15
N GLU A 1079 25.58 12.73 8.12
CA GLU A 1079 26.73 12.06 8.76
C GLU A 1079 26.39 11.24 10.02
N GLU A 1080 25.35 11.66 10.75
CA GLU A 1080 24.88 11.02 12.00
C GLU A 1080 23.33 11.04 12.06
N LEU A 1081 22.72 9.99 12.63
CA LEU A 1081 21.27 9.89 12.83
C LEU A 1081 20.89 10.37 14.25
N PRO A 1082 19.76 11.09 14.42
CA PRO A 1082 19.34 11.64 15.71
C PRO A 1082 19.14 10.54 16.75
N HIS A 1083 19.50 10.84 17.99
CA HIS A 1083 19.54 9.83 19.06
C HIS A 1083 18.15 9.27 19.40
N SER A 1084 17.11 10.03 19.11
CA SER A 1084 15.70 9.70 19.32
C SER A 1084 15.09 8.72 18.30
N MET A 1085 15.71 8.53 17.11
CA MET A 1085 15.16 7.83 15.94
C MET A 1085 14.63 6.40 16.20
N GLY A 1086 15.11 5.72 17.24
CA GLY A 1086 14.62 4.39 17.65
C GLY A 1086 13.14 4.31 18.03
N SER A 1087 12.45 5.44 18.24
CA SER A 1087 11.02 5.49 18.55
C SER A 1087 10.09 5.13 17.38
N LEU A 1088 10.61 5.00 16.15
CA LEU A 1088 9.82 4.75 14.95
C LEU A 1088 9.38 3.28 14.85
N GLU A 1089 8.53 2.86 15.79
CA GLU A 1089 8.07 1.48 15.99
C GLU A 1089 7.35 0.86 14.77
N LEU A 1090 6.88 1.68 13.83
CA LEU A 1090 6.21 1.25 12.59
C LEU A 1090 7.13 1.27 11.35
N LEU A 1091 8.39 1.69 11.47
CA LEU A 1091 9.30 1.78 10.33
C LEU A 1091 9.63 0.37 9.82
N THR A 1092 9.33 0.10 8.54
CA THR A 1092 9.51 -1.20 7.88
C THR A 1092 10.64 -1.21 6.86
N GLN A 1093 10.93 -0.06 6.25
CA GLN A 1093 11.97 0.12 5.24
C GLN A 1093 12.79 1.37 5.56
N LEU A 1094 14.12 1.23 5.54
CA LEU A 1094 15.07 2.31 5.77
C LEU A 1094 16.23 2.18 4.78
N ASP A 1095 16.33 3.10 3.83
CA ASP A 1095 17.48 3.20 2.91
C ASP A 1095 18.38 4.36 3.35
N LEU A 1096 19.64 4.03 3.66
CA LEU A 1096 20.71 4.95 4.03
C LEU A 1096 21.87 4.90 3.02
N SER A 1097 21.69 4.20 1.91
CA SER A 1097 22.78 3.88 0.98
C SER A 1097 23.39 5.14 0.37
N HIS A 1098 24.69 5.12 0.09
CA HIS A 1098 25.45 6.27 -0.42
C HIS A 1098 25.44 7.54 0.47
N SER A 1099 24.87 7.52 1.68
CA SER A 1099 24.90 8.68 2.59
C SER A 1099 26.22 8.85 3.34
N GLY A 1100 26.38 9.97 4.05
CA GLY A 1100 27.58 10.31 4.82
C GLY A 1100 27.80 9.47 6.09
N ILE A 1101 26.86 8.57 6.44
CA ILE A 1101 26.77 7.95 7.77
C ILE A 1101 28.00 7.08 8.09
N ARG A 1102 28.56 7.32 9.29
CA ARG A 1102 29.74 6.58 9.82
C ARG A 1102 29.51 5.94 11.18
N LYS A 1103 28.44 6.32 11.88
CA LYS A 1103 28.02 5.79 13.18
C LYS A 1103 26.49 5.68 13.23
N PHE A 1104 26.00 4.86 14.13
CA PHE A 1104 24.56 4.71 14.37
C PHE A 1104 24.29 4.82 15.89
N PRO A 1105 23.16 5.43 16.31
CA PRO A 1105 22.80 5.54 17.71
C PRO A 1105 22.38 4.17 18.28
N GLU A 1106 22.59 3.96 19.59
CA GLU A 1106 22.16 2.74 20.30
C GLU A 1106 20.65 2.48 20.13
N SER A 1107 19.87 3.55 20.06
CA SER A 1107 18.41 3.51 19.89
C SER A 1107 17.97 2.84 18.58
N MET A 1108 18.81 2.77 17.54
CA MET A 1108 18.46 2.12 16.26
C MET A 1108 18.00 0.67 16.44
N GLY A 1109 18.53 -0.05 17.44
CA GLY A 1109 18.08 -1.41 17.77
C GLY A 1109 16.61 -1.51 18.23
N SER A 1110 15.96 -0.39 18.50
CA SER A 1110 14.54 -0.30 18.90
C SER A 1110 13.57 -0.27 17.73
N LEU A 1111 14.06 -0.21 16.47
CA LEU A 1111 13.24 -0.27 15.24
C LEU A 1111 12.69 -1.70 15.00
N VAL A 1112 11.90 -2.20 15.94
CA VAL A 1112 11.43 -3.60 16.02
C VAL A 1112 10.48 -4.03 14.88
N SER A 1113 10.10 -3.12 13.98
CA SER A 1113 9.33 -3.42 12.78
C SER A 1113 10.12 -3.40 11.47
N LEU A 1114 11.43 -3.10 11.53
CA LEU A 1114 12.24 -2.96 10.32
C LEU A 1114 12.42 -4.32 9.63
N ILE A 1115 12.04 -4.39 8.36
CA ILE A 1115 12.10 -5.56 7.47
C ILE A 1115 13.25 -5.42 6.48
N GLN A 1116 13.52 -4.20 6.01
CA GLN A 1116 14.57 -3.90 5.03
C GLN A 1116 15.43 -2.73 5.51
N LEU A 1117 16.76 -2.93 5.49
CA LEU A 1117 17.76 -1.93 5.82
C LEU A 1117 18.86 -1.94 4.76
N ASP A 1118 19.01 -0.83 4.04
CA ASP A 1118 20.11 -0.63 3.09
C ASP A 1118 21.14 0.35 3.65
N LEU A 1119 22.38 -0.12 3.72
CA LEU A 1119 23.59 0.54 4.22
C LEU A 1119 24.66 0.59 3.12
N SER A 1120 24.30 0.34 1.85
CA SER A 1120 25.28 0.19 0.77
C SER A 1120 26.13 1.45 0.59
N TYR A 1121 27.40 1.29 0.23
CA TYR A 1121 28.37 2.36 -0.01
C TYR A 1121 28.69 3.27 1.21
N LEU A 1122 28.19 2.97 2.41
CA LEU A 1122 28.49 3.76 3.61
C LEU A 1122 29.97 3.76 4.02
N GLY A 1123 30.36 4.82 4.72
CA GLY A 1123 31.71 5.04 5.27
C GLY A 1123 32.00 4.32 6.60
N ILE A 1124 31.23 3.28 6.93
CA ILE A 1124 31.29 2.56 8.22
C ILE A 1124 32.51 1.61 8.29
N GLU A 1125 33.17 1.55 9.45
CA GLU A 1125 34.28 0.63 9.70
C GLU A 1125 33.85 -0.68 10.38
N GLU A 1126 32.71 -0.66 11.10
CA GLU A 1126 32.08 -1.80 11.74
C GLU A 1126 30.54 -1.73 11.59
N LEU A 1127 29.89 -2.89 11.41
CA LEU A 1127 28.43 -3.02 11.62
C LEU A 1127 28.16 -3.09 13.13
N PRO A 1128 27.49 -2.09 13.73
CA PRO A 1128 27.45 -1.91 15.18
C PRO A 1128 26.49 -2.87 15.88
N GLU A 1129 26.63 -2.97 17.20
CA GLU A 1129 25.80 -3.85 18.04
C GLU A 1129 24.27 -3.72 17.85
N PRO A 1130 23.67 -2.51 17.77
CA PRO A 1130 22.21 -2.33 17.79
C PRO A 1130 21.48 -3.02 16.63
N ILE A 1131 22.14 -3.21 15.47
CA ILE A 1131 21.57 -3.94 14.33
C ILE A 1131 21.09 -5.33 14.77
N GLY A 1132 21.80 -6.00 15.67
CA GLY A 1132 21.39 -7.31 16.21
C GLY A 1132 20.09 -7.32 17.02
N SER A 1133 19.48 -6.17 17.31
CA SER A 1133 18.16 -6.10 17.96
C SER A 1133 17.00 -6.08 16.97
N LEU A 1134 17.27 -5.89 15.67
CA LEU A 1134 16.29 -5.76 14.58
C LEU A 1134 15.71 -7.13 14.18
N LYS A 1135 14.99 -7.79 15.09
CA LYS A 1135 14.59 -9.21 14.94
C LYS A 1135 13.74 -9.55 13.72
N LYS A 1136 13.00 -8.58 13.16
CA LYS A 1136 12.19 -8.75 11.93
C LYS A 1136 12.94 -8.48 10.62
N LEU A 1137 14.22 -8.11 10.69
CA LEU A 1137 14.98 -7.66 9.53
C LEU A 1137 15.28 -8.82 8.57
N GLU A 1138 14.49 -8.93 7.50
CA GLU A 1138 14.67 -9.91 6.43
C GLU A 1138 15.88 -9.58 5.54
N THR A 1139 16.01 -8.32 5.13
CA THR A 1139 17.07 -7.86 4.21
C THR A 1139 18.00 -6.87 4.87
N LEU A 1140 19.28 -7.24 4.98
CA LEU A 1140 20.38 -6.34 5.32
C LEU A 1140 21.34 -6.23 4.14
N ASN A 1141 21.35 -5.07 3.49
CA ASN A 1141 22.28 -4.77 2.41
C ASN A 1141 23.37 -3.81 2.88
N ALA A 1142 24.63 -4.21 2.78
CA ALA A 1142 25.80 -3.40 3.09
C ALA A 1142 26.81 -3.44 1.92
N PHE A 1143 26.30 -3.50 0.69
CA PHE A 1143 27.11 -3.62 -0.52
C PHE A 1143 28.11 -2.47 -0.65
N ASN A 1144 29.38 -2.78 -0.88
CA ASN A 1144 30.45 -1.82 -1.13
C ASN A 1144 30.69 -0.82 0.03
N CYS A 1145 30.43 -1.21 1.28
CA CYS A 1145 30.98 -0.51 2.45
C CYS A 1145 32.50 -0.70 2.47
N ALA A 1146 33.23 0.15 1.73
CA ALA A 1146 34.64 -0.09 1.41
C ALA A 1146 35.56 -0.06 2.64
N LEU A 1147 35.14 0.62 3.71
CA LEU A 1147 35.85 0.72 4.99
C LEU A 1147 35.47 -0.38 5.99
N LEU A 1148 34.43 -1.18 5.73
CA LEU A 1148 33.93 -2.19 6.67
C LEU A 1148 34.97 -3.29 6.89
N ALA A 1149 35.55 -3.32 8.08
CA ALA A 1149 36.58 -4.28 8.50
C ALA A 1149 36.04 -5.34 9.47
N HIS A 1150 35.05 -4.95 10.29
CA HIS A 1150 34.49 -5.75 11.37
C HIS A 1150 32.95 -5.84 11.30
N ILE A 1151 32.39 -6.88 11.90
CA ILE A 1151 30.95 -7.08 12.04
C ILE A 1151 30.71 -7.54 13.48
N HIS A 1152 29.93 -6.79 14.25
CA HIS A 1152 29.71 -7.13 15.65
C HIS A 1152 29.01 -8.50 15.80
N SER A 1153 29.33 -9.23 16.88
CA SER A 1153 28.82 -10.60 17.07
C SER A 1153 27.30 -10.68 17.22
N SER A 1154 26.64 -9.57 17.60
CA SER A 1154 25.18 -9.48 17.66
C SER A 1154 24.50 -9.64 16.30
N ILE A 1155 25.22 -9.61 15.17
CA ILE A 1155 24.66 -9.94 13.84
C ILE A 1155 23.90 -11.26 13.85
N GLY A 1156 24.37 -12.26 14.60
CA GLY A 1156 23.73 -13.59 14.73
C GLY A 1156 22.32 -13.57 15.32
N ASN A 1157 21.90 -12.47 15.95
CA ASN A 1157 20.57 -12.29 16.51
C ASN A 1157 19.51 -11.89 15.46
N LEU A 1158 19.90 -11.59 14.22
CA LEU A 1158 19.00 -11.31 13.10
C LEU A 1158 18.30 -12.60 12.58
N THR A 1159 17.55 -13.27 13.43
CA THR A 1159 17.01 -14.63 13.18
C THR A 1159 16.06 -14.72 11.98
N SER A 1160 15.44 -13.61 11.57
CA SER A 1160 14.58 -13.54 10.37
C SER A 1160 15.32 -13.11 9.09
N SER A 1161 16.62 -12.81 9.15
CA SER A 1161 17.34 -12.35 7.95
C SER A 1161 17.45 -13.45 6.90
N SER A 1162 16.90 -13.19 5.72
CA SER A 1162 16.91 -14.05 4.54
C SER A 1162 17.99 -13.65 3.52
N LEU A 1163 18.39 -12.37 3.51
CA LEU A 1163 19.44 -11.82 2.64
C LEU A 1163 20.44 -10.94 3.43
N LEU A 1164 21.71 -11.33 3.40
CA LEU A 1164 22.85 -10.56 3.89
C LEU A 1164 23.83 -10.30 2.74
N ASN A 1165 23.87 -9.05 2.27
CA ASN A 1165 24.70 -8.64 1.12
C ASN A 1165 25.88 -7.77 1.57
N LEU A 1166 27.06 -8.39 1.68
CA LEU A 1166 28.33 -7.78 2.09
C LEU A 1166 29.32 -7.63 0.91
N ARG A 1167 28.87 -7.83 -0.35
CA ARG A 1167 29.75 -7.82 -1.52
C ARG A 1167 30.55 -6.52 -1.61
N LYS A 1168 31.82 -6.61 -1.98
CA LYS A 1168 32.81 -5.52 -2.06
C LYS A 1168 33.13 -4.79 -0.75
N CYS A 1169 32.87 -5.39 0.42
CA CYS A 1169 33.44 -4.87 1.67
C CYS A 1169 34.95 -5.17 1.70
N HIS A 1170 35.75 -4.34 1.03
CA HIS A 1170 37.14 -4.65 0.70
C HIS A 1170 38.06 -4.82 1.91
N LYS A 1171 37.78 -4.14 3.04
CA LYS A 1171 38.51 -4.33 4.31
C LYS A 1171 38.06 -5.56 5.11
N LEU A 1172 36.94 -6.20 4.79
CA LEU A 1172 36.35 -7.27 5.62
C LEU A 1172 37.26 -8.49 5.66
N ALA A 1173 37.88 -8.74 6.81
CA ALA A 1173 38.93 -9.76 6.95
C ALA A 1173 38.45 -11.10 7.53
N LYS A 1174 37.37 -11.08 8.33
CA LYS A 1174 36.78 -12.25 9.00
C LYS A 1174 35.26 -12.06 9.12
N LEU A 1175 34.53 -13.16 9.27
CA LEU A 1175 33.13 -13.17 9.70
C LEU A 1175 33.05 -13.61 11.17
N PRO A 1176 32.11 -13.10 11.98
CA PRO A 1176 31.94 -13.56 13.35
C PRO A 1176 31.34 -14.97 13.37
N ASN A 1177 31.78 -15.82 14.30
CA ASN A 1177 31.30 -17.21 14.40
C ASN A 1177 29.77 -17.30 14.61
N SER A 1178 29.17 -16.29 15.24
CA SER A 1178 27.73 -16.15 15.47
C SER A 1178 26.91 -15.91 14.21
N ILE A 1179 27.53 -15.75 13.03
CA ILE A 1179 26.82 -15.82 11.75
C ILE A 1179 26.01 -17.11 11.61
N ASP A 1180 26.43 -18.18 12.30
CA ASP A 1180 25.78 -19.49 12.39
C ASP A 1180 24.38 -19.51 13.01
N SER A 1181 23.99 -18.41 13.65
CA SER A 1181 22.71 -18.21 14.31
C SER A 1181 21.67 -17.55 13.39
N LEU A 1182 22.09 -17.11 12.19
CA LEU A 1182 21.23 -16.62 11.11
C LEU A 1182 20.47 -17.78 10.41
N VAL A 1183 19.73 -18.58 11.16
CA VAL A 1183 19.14 -19.86 10.68
C VAL A 1183 18.17 -19.73 9.50
N SER A 1184 17.60 -18.53 9.28
CA SER A 1184 16.70 -18.23 8.15
C SER A 1184 17.44 -17.73 6.90
N LEU A 1185 18.76 -17.55 6.95
CA LEU A 1185 19.52 -16.92 5.87
C LEU A 1185 19.54 -17.78 4.62
N GLN A 1186 18.93 -17.26 3.55
CA GLN A 1186 18.84 -17.91 2.24
C GLN A 1186 19.96 -17.45 1.30
N ARG A 1187 20.50 -16.24 1.49
CA ARG A 1187 21.48 -15.63 0.58
C ARG A 1187 22.57 -14.88 1.35
N LEU A 1188 23.81 -15.37 1.27
CA LEU A 1188 24.99 -14.73 1.85
C LEU A 1188 25.94 -14.32 0.72
N LEU A 1189 26.04 -13.02 0.45
CA LEU A 1189 26.77 -12.50 -0.70
C LEU A 1189 28.02 -11.75 -0.23
N LEU A 1190 29.21 -12.33 -0.45
CA LEU A 1190 30.51 -11.87 0.06
C LEU A 1190 31.51 -11.50 -1.04
N ARG A 1191 31.11 -11.64 -2.31
CA ARG A 1191 31.95 -11.39 -3.49
C ARG A 1191 32.69 -10.06 -3.44
N GLY A 1192 34.01 -10.10 -3.59
CA GLY A 1192 34.86 -8.92 -3.55
C GLY A 1192 35.33 -8.49 -2.16
N CYS A 1193 35.07 -9.26 -1.10
CA CYS A 1193 35.74 -9.09 0.20
C CYS A 1193 37.20 -9.56 0.09
N LEU A 1194 38.08 -8.68 -0.38
CA LEU A 1194 39.46 -9.01 -0.79
C LEU A 1194 40.38 -9.42 0.37
N LEU A 1195 40.03 -9.12 1.62
CA LEU A 1195 40.80 -9.54 2.79
C LEU A 1195 40.23 -10.77 3.52
N LEU A 1196 39.05 -11.27 3.11
CA LEU A 1196 38.41 -12.44 3.71
C LEU A 1196 39.17 -13.70 3.29
N LYS A 1197 39.83 -14.36 4.25
CA LYS A 1197 40.70 -15.54 4.02
C LYS A 1197 40.10 -16.87 4.45
N GLU A 1198 39.09 -16.82 5.30
CA GLU A 1198 38.49 -17.96 5.98
C GLU A 1198 36.97 -17.78 6.04
N ILE A 1199 36.24 -18.88 6.00
CA ILE A 1199 34.82 -18.95 6.35
C ILE A 1199 34.75 -19.80 7.63
N PRO A 1200 34.07 -19.35 8.69
CA PRO A 1200 34.08 -20.07 9.96
C PRO A 1200 33.42 -21.45 9.81
N ASP A 1201 33.94 -22.47 10.51
CA ASP A 1201 33.35 -23.83 10.57
C ASP A 1201 31.87 -23.82 10.98
N SER A 1202 31.42 -22.78 11.67
CA SER A 1202 30.03 -22.62 12.08
C SER A 1202 29.08 -22.34 10.90
N ILE A 1203 29.58 -21.98 9.70
CA ILE A 1203 28.78 -21.75 8.48
C ILE A 1203 27.83 -22.92 8.17
N GLY A 1204 28.24 -24.16 8.46
CA GLY A 1204 27.45 -25.37 8.22
C GLY A 1204 26.17 -25.50 9.07
N LYS A 1205 25.87 -24.54 9.96
CA LYS A 1205 24.57 -24.43 10.63
C LYS A 1205 23.52 -23.65 9.82
N LEU A 1206 23.92 -22.94 8.76
CA LEU A 1206 23.03 -22.14 7.90
C LEU A 1206 22.19 -23.02 6.97
N VAL A 1207 21.39 -23.93 7.54
CA VAL A 1207 20.66 -24.97 6.80
C VAL A 1207 19.69 -24.42 5.76
N SER A 1208 19.24 -23.16 5.89
CA SER A 1208 18.36 -22.48 4.92
C SER A 1208 19.09 -21.89 3.71
N LEU A 1209 20.43 -21.86 3.70
CA LEU A 1209 21.22 -21.15 2.69
C LEU A 1209 21.09 -21.77 1.30
N ILE A 1210 20.70 -20.94 0.32
CA ILE A 1210 20.46 -21.28 -1.08
C ILE A 1210 21.59 -20.74 -1.98
N GLU A 1211 22.11 -19.54 -1.68
CA GLU A 1211 23.17 -18.87 -2.42
C GLU A 1211 24.31 -18.39 -1.51
N LEU A 1212 25.55 -18.76 -1.87
CA LEU A 1212 26.79 -18.33 -1.23
C LEU A 1212 27.76 -17.81 -2.30
N ASP A 1213 27.83 -16.48 -2.46
CA ASP A 1213 28.68 -15.81 -3.46
C ASP A 1213 30.01 -15.39 -2.82
N LEU A 1214 31.05 -16.21 -2.97
CA LEU A 1214 32.41 -16.03 -2.43
C LEU A 1214 33.40 -15.47 -3.47
N LYS A 1215 32.91 -15.10 -4.66
CA LYS A 1215 33.72 -14.75 -5.83
C LYS A 1215 34.70 -13.63 -5.57
N SER A 1216 35.94 -13.77 -6.01
CA SER A 1216 36.98 -12.75 -5.83
C SER A 1216 37.16 -12.31 -4.37
N THR A 1217 37.20 -13.29 -3.45
CA THR A 1217 37.69 -13.15 -2.07
C THR A 1217 39.03 -13.89 -1.95
N SER A 1218 39.79 -13.69 -0.87
CA SER A 1218 41.07 -14.40 -0.67
C SER A 1218 40.93 -15.70 0.14
N ILE A 1219 39.76 -16.34 0.11
CA ILE A 1219 39.49 -17.61 0.78
C ILE A 1219 40.39 -18.71 0.21
N VAL A 1220 41.06 -19.46 1.09
CA VAL A 1220 42.04 -20.51 0.73
C VAL A 1220 41.43 -21.91 0.79
N GLU A 1221 40.48 -22.15 1.69
CA GLU A 1221 39.80 -23.44 1.85
C GLU A 1221 38.35 -23.25 2.28
N LEU A 1222 37.52 -24.27 2.11
CA LEU A 1222 36.14 -24.32 2.61
C LEU A 1222 36.07 -25.29 3.79
N PRO A 1223 35.41 -24.92 4.91
CA PRO A 1223 35.28 -25.81 6.06
C PRO A 1223 34.47 -27.05 5.68
N GLN A 1224 34.84 -28.24 6.21
CA GLN A 1224 34.10 -29.49 5.94
C GLN A 1224 32.62 -29.39 6.35
N SER A 1225 32.27 -28.49 7.28
CA SER A 1225 30.89 -28.23 7.67
C SER A 1225 30.01 -27.72 6.53
N ILE A 1226 30.57 -27.18 5.44
CA ILE A 1226 29.82 -26.73 4.26
C ILE A 1226 29.03 -27.87 3.60
N GLU A 1227 29.45 -29.14 3.76
CA GLU A 1227 28.72 -30.33 3.29
C GLU A 1227 27.35 -30.49 3.96
N LYS A 1228 27.10 -29.78 5.08
CA LYS A 1228 25.82 -29.76 5.80
C LYS A 1228 24.81 -28.78 5.21
N LEU A 1229 25.20 -27.94 4.24
CA LEU A 1229 24.34 -26.94 3.60
C LEU A 1229 23.44 -27.58 2.52
N GLN A 1230 22.52 -28.44 2.95
CA GLN A 1230 21.68 -29.27 2.07
C GLN A 1230 20.80 -28.47 1.09
N ASN A 1231 20.51 -27.20 1.38
CA ASN A 1231 19.71 -26.32 0.53
C ASN A 1231 20.54 -25.49 -0.47
N LEU A 1232 21.88 -25.57 -0.43
CA LEU A 1232 22.76 -24.72 -1.24
C LEU A 1232 22.68 -25.10 -2.72
N ARG A 1233 22.15 -24.19 -3.54
CA ARG A 1233 21.97 -24.36 -4.99
C ARG A 1233 22.98 -23.57 -5.82
N ILE A 1234 23.59 -22.54 -5.23
CA ILE A 1234 24.55 -21.64 -5.89
C ILE A 1234 25.73 -21.42 -4.95
N LEU A 1235 26.93 -21.82 -5.38
CA LEU A 1235 28.20 -21.57 -4.71
C LEU A 1235 29.17 -20.97 -5.73
N ASP A 1236 29.41 -19.65 -5.70
CA ASP A 1236 30.34 -18.99 -6.61
C ASP A 1236 31.69 -18.73 -5.93
N ILE A 1237 32.66 -19.61 -6.18
CA ILE A 1237 34.04 -19.54 -5.65
C ILE A 1237 35.05 -18.99 -6.66
N ARG A 1238 34.59 -18.40 -7.78
CA ARG A 1238 35.47 -18.07 -8.90
C ARG A 1238 36.45 -16.96 -8.54
N GLY A 1239 37.74 -17.20 -8.74
CA GLY A 1239 38.80 -16.26 -8.36
C GLY A 1239 39.03 -16.15 -6.84
N THR A 1240 38.76 -17.22 -6.10
CA THR A 1240 39.32 -17.46 -4.75
C THR A 1240 40.69 -18.15 -4.87
N HIS A 1241 41.30 -18.52 -3.73
CA HIS A 1241 42.51 -19.35 -3.67
C HIS A 1241 42.21 -20.82 -3.35
N ILE A 1242 40.93 -21.25 -3.40
CA ILE A 1242 40.50 -22.62 -3.12
C ILE A 1242 41.06 -23.59 -4.16
N THR A 1243 41.92 -24.51 -3.73
CA THR A 1243 42.55 -25.53 -4.60
C THR A 1243 41.80 -26.86 -4.62
N GLU A 1244 41.11 -27.21 -3.53
CA GLU A 1244 40.39 -28.47 -3.35
C GLU A 1244 39.00 -28.20 -2.72
N LEU A 1245 38.06 -29.12 -2.93
CA LEU A 1245 36.70 -29.02 -2.39
C LEU A 1245 36.37 -30.22 -1.49
N PRO A 1246 35.58 -30.04 -0.41
CA PRO A 1246 35.11 -31.14 0.43
C PRO A 1246 34.43 -32.24 -0.40
N GLY A 1247 34.78 -33.50 -0.10
CA GLY A 1247 34.56 -34.64 -1.00
C GLY A 1247 33.09 -34.89 -1.38
N ALA A 1248 32.12 -34.57 -0.51
CA ALA A 1248 30.71 -34.74 -0.83
C ALA A 1248 30.19 -33.71 -1.86
N MET A 1249 30.85 -32.54 -1.98
CA MET A 1249 30.45 -31.49 -2.92
C MET A 1249 30.72 -31.84 -4.39
N LEU A 1250 31.53 -32.87 -4.66
CA LEU A 1250 31.86 -33.33 -6.01
C LEU A 1250 30.70 -34.10 -6.71
N THR A 1251 29.53 -34.18 -6.08
CA THR A 1251 28.31 -34.71 -6.69
C THR A 1251 27.63 -33.64 -7.57
N PRO A 1252 26.99 -34.01 -8.70
CA PRO A 1252 26.54 -33.06 -9.75
C PRO A 1252 25.33 -32.19 -9.38
N ARG A 1253 24.99 -32.04 -8.10
CA ARG A 1253 23.89 -31.18 -7.62
C ARG A 1253 24.27 -29.70 -7.45
N ILE A 1254 25.57 -29.39 -7.30
CA ILE A 1254 26.03 -28.09 -6.78
C ILE A 1254 26.60 -27.16 -7.89
N PHE A 1255 26.99 -27.70 -9.04
CA PHE A 1255 27.70 -26.92 -10.07
C PHE A 1255 26.78 -26.34 -11.16
N LYS A 1256 26.68 -25.00 -11.19
CA LYS A 1256 26.32 -24.25 -12.41
C LYS A 1256 27.37 -23.15 -12.66
N HIS A 1257 28.29 -23.45 -13.59
CA HIS A 1257 29.58 -22.79 -13.90
C HIS A 1257 30.75 -23.19 -13.00
#